data_AF-Q239N7-F1
#
_entry.id   AF-Q239N7-F1
#
_cell.length_a   1.000
_cell.length_b   1.000
_cell.length_c   1.000
_cell.angle_alpha   90.00
_cell.angle_beta   90.00
_cell.angle_gamma   90.00
#
_symmetry.space_group_name_H-M   'P 1'
#
loop_
_entity.id
_entity.type
_entity.pdbx_description
1 polymer ?
#
loop_
_entity_poly.entity_id
_entity_poly.type
_entity_poly.pdbx_seq_one_letter_code
_entity_poly.pdbx_strand_id
1 'polypeptide(L)'
;MSMKVQRQLVEIISSKVSKDCQIQNASIKELIKLMFSQKKHFKNFEYLSSGAYALVLKAQNSQQNRQVALKFLGSSNKEDKAGIESMKKEYEMLQKFSQSECLVNVYDCFYLMEEYDDEDDDGNKIIVQTENKSYFVMEMELCENNLKQLFDFLRKQQVPPPKEMKEIIAIQMIEGLNNLHVKNIMHRDIKPQNFLVCASKEYGFSIKLCDLGFASAVSKSKSFMSKKGTDAYFAPEVEAGQSRIQSDLFSLGLVLLELDNLKTLNENWIDTKTKNYLFNGEEIPKEKYQIDQNSNIYKIAKICLKPWYLDRTTTGELLSQLIEMHGQPLKFVLTSMILEEQIPRQAQQIFEKINQLQKQTQNQFDEQAKFILENTNDKIIQKDFQAQFTKVEVLSNLLKSLYENKKYTNNFQILSFGSFGMVLATKKAKLDKKEIVLKIQKIEDEQHIQNEISIMQKLKEPLVVQLYDSYVIENKIGPDRYSVFELEKCSCSLDEYLDRQNKDGQFNDDDKYQIAIQIIDSVNYIHSFNIIHRDIKPENFLVYLDGKQPEIKLCDFGLSAQIPDNKDSIQAIESIGNLGYSAPEILNKQDNELKIYSKKSDSYSVGLLLVFLDNYQDLKKNAPFTFLLMTKKQLDKPFEKSKIKINKNSEIYKFINLLVVSDSSQRASLYDIVEQSDTKFLTNSKEMKQILQKTLLMQNDKKIEQNSTIEISSLEDLSKAQDYNIVTINLSYNIIRAQGAKDLGTGIAQCKNITSLTLNLYGNSIGAQGAKDLGTGIAQCKNITSLTLDLSNNRIGAQGAKDLGTEIAQCKNITSLTLNLNENSIGDEGAKDLGTGIVQCKNITSLTLNLSRNTIGAQGAKDLGSGIAQCKNITSLTLHLQQNSIGAQGAKDLGSGIAQCKNITSLTLDLYENSIGDEGAKDLGTGIVQCKNITSLTLNLSRNTIGAQGAKDLGSGIAQCKNFTSLTLHLYCNTIGAQGAKDLGSGIAQCKNITSLTLHLYQNSIGAQGAKDLGTGIAQCKNITSLTLDLQRNTIGAQGAKDLGTGIAQCKNITSLTLHLQWNGIGDEGAKDLGTGIAQCKNITSLTLILNWNSIGAQGAKDLDTRIAQCKNITSLTLDLYGNSIGDEGAKDLGIGIAQCKNITSLTLDLRGNKISQSEEQFKQILRDQLKKQEIKIKIDL
;
A
#
# COMPACT_ATOMS: atom_id res chain seq x y z
N MET A 1 -36.04 40.02 -3.08
CA MET A 1 -35.53 40.24 -1.70
C MET A 1 -35.31 41.73 -1.50
N SER A 2 -35.63 42.28 -0.33
CA SER A 2 -35.58 43.73 -0.11
C SER A 2 -34.15 44.27 0.01
N MET A 3 -33.94 45.53 -0.41
CA MET A 3 -32.68 46.27 -0.21
C MET A 3 -32.23 46.31 1.26
N LYS A 4 -33.17 46.15 2.21
CA LYS A 4 -32.90 46.06 3.66
C LYS A 4 -31.89 44.94 3.98
N VAL A 5 -32.00 43.78 3.35
CA VAL A 5 -31.09 42.64 3.58
C VAL A 5 -29.69 42.91 3.02
N GLN A 6 -29.58 43.58 1.86
CA GLN A 6 -28.28 44.00 1.32
C GLN A 6 -27.60 45.03 2.21
N ARG A 7 -28.31 46.05 2.67
CA ARG A 7 -27.76 47.07 3.59
C ARG A 7 -27.31 46.46 4.90
N GLN A 8 -28.10 45.56 5.49
CA GLN A 8 -27.71 44.82 6.69
C GLN A 8 -26.45 43.97 6.46
N LEU A 9 -26.32 43.26 5.33
CA LEU A 9 -25.13 42.47 5.05
C LEU A 9 -23.89 43.34 4.81
N VAL A 10 -24.04 44.49 4.15
CA VAL A 10 -22.98 45.51 4.02
C VAL A 10 -22.54 45.96 5.40
N GLU A 11 -23.46 46.41 6.26
CA GLU A 11 -23.15 46.88 7.62
C GLU A 11 -22.48 45.80 8.48
N ILE A 12 -22.89 44.53 8.36
CA ILE A 12 -22.31 43.40 9.09
C ILE A 12 -20.90 43.03 8.58
N ILE A 13 -20.65 43.06 7.27
CA ILE A 13 -19.31 42.76 6.72
C ILE A 13 -18.37 43.95 6.98
N SER A 14 -18.81 45.18 6.69
CA SER A 14 -18.07 46.42 6.95
C SER A 14 -17.65 46.64 8.40
N SER A 15 -18.39 46.10 9.37
CA SER A 15 -18.06 46.19 10.80
C SER A 15 -17.16 45.05 11.31
N LYS A 16 -16.89 44.02 10.50
CA LYS A 16 -16.12 42.82 10.89
C LYS A 16 -14.86 42.56 10.07
N VAL A 17 -14.73 43.15 8.87
CA VAL A 17 -13.55 43.04 8.01
C VAL A 17 -12.35 43.76 8.64
N SER A 18 -11.16 43.18 8.49
CA SER A 18 -9.91 43.78 8.97
C SER A 18 -9.62 45.12 8.29
N LYS A 19 -9.03 46.06 9.03
CA LYS A 19 -8.54 47.34 8.50
C LYS A 19 -7.47 47.15 7.41
N ASP A 20 -6.74 46.04 7.47
CA ASP A 20 -5.66 45.71 6.52
C ASP A 20 -6.15 44.88 5.33
N CYS A 21 -7.45 44.54 5.27
CA CYS A 21 -8.03 43.85 4.12
C CYS A 21 -8.12 44.80 2.91
N GLN A 22 -7.68 44.38 1.73
CA GLN A 22 -7.79 45.18 0.51
C GLN A 22 -9.25 45.36 0.04
N ILE A 23 -10.18 44.52 0.51
CA ILE A 23 -11.63 44.60 0.20
C ILE A 23 -12.33 45.46 1.27
N GLN A 24 -12.22 46.79 1.14
CA GLN A 24 -12.78 47.78 2.07
C GLN A 24 -14.21 48.23 1.75
N ASN A 25 -14.81 49.10 2.58
CA ASN A 25 -16.24 49.46 2.58
C ASN A 25 -16.88 49.89 1.25
N ALA A 26 -16.12 50.48 0.32
CA ALA A 26 -16.63 50.77 -1.03
C ALA A 26 -16.73 49.47 -1.85
N SER A 27 -15.64 48.71 -1.89
CA SER A 27 -15.51 47.39 -2.51
C SER A 27 -16.51 46.37 -1.96
N ILE A 28 -16.77 46.37 -0.64
CA ILE A 28 -17.77 45.50 0.02
C ILE A 28 -19.18 45.73 -0.52
N LYS A 29 -19.57 46.99 -0.81
CA LYS A 29 -20.89 47.30 -1.40
C LYS A 29 -21.01 46.75 -2.81
N GLU A 30 -19.95 46.87 -3.61
CA GLU A 30 -19.88 46.30 -4.96
C GLU A 30 -19.90 44.77 -4.93
N LEU A 31 -19.08 44.14 -4.08
CA LEU A 31 -19.04 42.70 -3.90
C LEU A 31 -20.40 42.13 -3.46
N ILE A 32 -21.11 42.78 -2.54
CA ILE A 32 -22.44 42.34 -2.11
C ILE A 32 -23.49 42.55 -3.21
N LYS A 33 -23.37 43.60 -4.03
CA LYS A 33 -24.19 43.79 -5.25
C LYS A 33 -23.98 42.62 -6.22
N LEU A 34 -22.72 42.28 -6.51
CA LEU A 34 -22.29 41.16 -7.37
C LEU A 34 -22.74 39.79 -6.86
N MET A 35 -22.52 39.49 -5.58
CA MET A 35 -22.99 38.24 -4.97
C MET A 35 -24.52 38.12 -5.03
N PHE A 36 -25.24 39.24 -4.99
CA PHE A 36 -26.69 39.25 -5.03
C PHE A 36 -27.27 39.15 -6.44
N SER A 37 -26.53 39.48 -7.52
CA SER A 37 -26.90 39.07 -8.88
C SER A 37 -26.66 37.56 -9.08
N GLN A 38 -25.60 37.00 -8.49
CA GLN A 38 -25.31 35.55 -8.52
C GLN A 38 -26.23 34.67 -7.63
N LYS A 39 -27.39 35.17 -7.21
CA LYS A 39 -28.38 34.45 -6.38
C LYS A 39 -28.95 33.17 -6.99
N LYS A 40 -28.78 32.98 -8.31
CA LYS A 40 -29.11 31.74 -9.01
C LYS A 40 -28.19 30.58 -8.57
N HIS A 41 -26.93 30.86 -8.24
CA HIS A 41 -25.93 29.88 -7.80
C HIS A 41 -25.74 29.86 -6.28
N PHE A 42 -25.60 31.02 -5.62
CA PHE A 42 -25.26 31.10 -4.20
C PHE A 42 -26.28 31.93 -3.40
N LYS A 43 -26.68 31.42 -2.23
CA LYS A 43 -27.68 32.06 -1.35
C LYS A 43 -27.21 32.04 0.11
N ASN A 44 -27.91 32.74 0.99
CA ASN A 44 -27.69 32.74 2.44
C ASN A 44 -26.23 33.08 2.84
N PHE A 45 -25.76 34.24 2.36
CA PHE A 45 -24.40 34.69 2.61
C PHE A 45 -24.18 35.16 4.05
N GLU A 46 -23.07 34.74 4.66
CA GLU A 46 -22.69 35.06 6.03
C GLU A 46 -21.17 35.30 6.11
N TYR A 47 -20.73 36.27 6.93
CA TYR A 47 -19.31 36.58 7.11
C TYR A 47 -18.60 35.50 7.95
N LEU A 48 -17.48 34.96 7.45
CA LEU A 48 -16.62 34.05 8.22
C LEU A 48 -15.33 34.74 8.67
N SER A 49 -14.54 35.29 7.74
CA SER A 49 -13.23 35.88 8.04
C SER A 49 -12.75 36.82 6.93
N SER A 50 -11.67 37.57 7.20
CA SER A 50 -10.92 38.34 6.21
C SER A 50 -9.43 38.31 6.54
N GLY A 51 -8.58 38.05 5.56
CA GLY A 51 -7.14 38.31 5.60
C GLY A 51 -6.79 39.62 4.88
N ALA A 52 -5.49 39.92 4.76
CA ALA A 52 -5.02 41.12 4.06
C ALA A 52 -5.48 41.18 2.58
N TYR A 53 -5.44 40.04 1.88
CA TYR A 53 -5.74 39.97 0.44
C TYR A 53 -7.08 39.33 0.10
N ALA A 54 -7.73 38.64 1.06
CA ALA A 54 -8.92 37.84 0.78
C ALA A 54 -10.03 38.01 1.82
N LEU A 55 -11.28 37.97 1.37
CA LEU A 55 -12.49 37.91 2.19
C LEU A 55 -13.09 36.49 2.10
N VAL A 56 -13.54 35.90 3.20
CA VAL A 56 -14.17 34.57 3.20
C VAL A 56 -15.59 34.65 3.72
N LEU A 57 -16.55 34.22 2.90
CA LEU A 57 -17.97 34.23 3.23
C LEU A 57 -18.55 32.82 3.06
N LYS A 58 -19.42 32.43 3.99
CA LYS A 58 -20.26 31.23 3.91
C LYS A 58 -21.37 31.46 2.89
N ALA A 59 -21.74 30.42 2.14
CA ALA A 59 -22.88 30.42 1.24
C ALA A 59 -23.53 29.03 1.14
N GLN A 60 -24.79 28.97 0.73
CA GLN A 60 -25.44 27.78 0.21
C GLN A 60 -25.28 27.75 -1.32
N ASN A 61 -24.51 26.78 -1.84
CA ASN A 61 -24.54 26.46 -3.27
C ASN A 61 -25.91 25.82 -3.57
N SER A 62 -26.73 26.56 -4.32
CA SER A 62 -28.13 26.22 -4.63
C SER A 62 -28.27 25.15 -5.71
N GLN A 63 -27.22 24.89 -6.50
CA GLN A 63 -27.24 23.87 -7.55
C GLN A 63 -26.86 22.49 -7.00
N GLN A 64 -25.87 22.44 -6.11
CA GLN A 64 -25.41 21.19 -5.49
C GLN A 64 -26.00 20.94 -4.09
N ASN A 65 -26.89 21.83 -3.63
CA ASN A 65 -27.57 21.78 -2.33
C ASN A 65 -26.64 21.57 -1.12
N ARG A 66 -25.47 22.23 -1.11
CA ARG A 66 -24.47 22.14 -0.04
C ARG A 66 -24.09 23.52 0.51
N GLN A 67 -23.61 23.55 1.75
CA GLN A 67 -22.96 24.72 2.32
C GLN A 67 -21.47 24.74 1.95
N VAL A 68 -20.95 25.92 1.64
CA VAL A 68 -19.57 26.15 1.19
C VAL A 68 -18.99 27.44 1.76
N ALA A 69 -17.66 27.48 1.83
CA ALA A 69 -16.91 28.73 2.02
C ALA A 69 -16.47 29.26 0.65
N LEU A 70 -16.62 30.56 0.44
CA LEU A 70 -16.19 31.28 -0.76
C LEU A 70 -15.07 32.25 -0.37
N LYS A 71 -13.84 32.01 -0.86
CA LYS A 71 -12.64 32.83 -0.63
C LYS A 71 -12.49 33.81 -1.81
N PHE A 72 -12.84 35.08 -1.59
CA PHE A 72 -12.80 36.16 -2.57
C PHE A 72 -11.48 36.95 -2.50
N LEU A 73 -10.91 37.30 -3.64
CA LEU A 73 -9.75 38.19 -3.79
C LEU A 73 -10.08 39.28 -4.82
N GLY A 74 -9.53 40.50 -4.68
CA GLY A 74 -9.69 41.55 -5.69
C GLY A 74 -9.06 41.17 -7.04
N SER A 75 -9.41 41.86 -8.13
CA SER A 75 -8.77 41.62 -9.43
C SER A 75 -8.43 42.87 -10.27
N SER A 76 -8.33 44.03 -9.63
CA SER A 76 -8.14 45.34 -10.28
C SER A 76 -6.69 45.84 -10.29
N ASN A 77 -5.83 45.44 -9.35
CA ASN A 77 -4.47 45.97 -9.20
C ASN A 77 -3.34 44.95 -9.55
N LYS A 78 -2.07 45.28 -9.29
CA LYS A 78 -0.90 44.40 -9.56
C LYS A 78 -0.68 43.32 -8.49
N GLU A 79 -0.94 43.63 -7.23
CA GLU A 79 -0.82 42.70 -6.10
C GLU A 79 -1.91 41.63 -6.17
N ASP A 80 -3.14 42.03 -6.53
CA ASP A 80 -4.25 41.15 -6.87
C ASP A 80 -3.84 40.05 -7.85
N LYS A 81 -3.09 40.38 -8.91
CA LYS A 81 -2.65 39.40 -9.92
C LYS A 81 -1.71 38.34 -9.35
N ALA A 82 -0.82 38.73 -8.44
CA ALA A 82 0.05 37.78 -7.73
C ALA A 82 -0.75 36.96 -6.69
N GLY A 83 -1.73 37.58 -6.01
CA GLY A 83 -2.66 36.89 -5.12
C GLY A 83 -3.51 35.84 -5.84
N ILE A 84 -4.00 36.15 -7.05
CA ILE A 84 -4.75 35.22 -7.92
C ILE A 84 -3.88 34.03 -8.32
N GLU A 85 -2.63 34.27 -8.71
CA GLU A 85 -1.71 33.19 -9.08
C GLU A 85 -1.38 32.28 -7.88
N SER A 86 -1.18 32.87 -6.69
CA SER A 86 -1.04 32.14 -5.43
C SER A 86 -2.29 31.32 -5.10
N MET A 87 -3.49 31.89 -5.27
CA MET A 87 -4.78 31.23 -5.00
C MET A 87 -5.09 30.10 -5.99
N LYS A 88 -4.69 30.23 -7.26
CA LYS A 88 -4.76 29.13 -8.24
C LYS A 88 -3.83 27.98 -7.86
N LYS A 89 -2.62 28.31 -7.43
CA LYS A 89 -1.64 27.32 -6.98
C LYS A 89 -2.08 26.60 -5.70
N GLU A 90 -2.75 27.32 -4.78
CA GLU A 90 -3.46 26.74 -3.62
C GLU A 90 -4.52 25.73 -4.08
N TYR A 91 -5.41 26.12 -5.01
CA TYR A 91 -6.45 25.26 -5.58
C TYR A 91 -5.87 24.00 -6.25
N GLU A 92 -4.90 24.16 -7.16
CA GLU A 92 -4.23 23.05 -7.86
C GLU A 92 -3.53 22.07 -6.93
N MET A 93 -2.98 22.53 -5.80
CA MET A 93 -2.42 21.64 -4.78
C MET A 93 -3.52 20.95 -3.98
N LEU A 94 -4.52 21.67 -3.47
CA LEU A 94 -5.61 21.08 -2.70
C LEU A 94 -6.42 20.05 -3.51
N GLN A 95 -6.60 20.24 -4.82
CA GLN A 95 -7.20 19.22 -5.70
C GLN A 95 -6.47 17.87 -5.68
N LYS A 96 -5.12 17.87 -5.56
CA LYS A 96 -4.31 16.63 -5.48
C LYS A 96 -4.48 15.89 -4.15
N PHE A 97 -5.08 16.54 -3.15
CA PHE A 97 -5.46 15.96 -1.86
C PHE A 97 -6.99 15.91 -1.70
N SER A 98 -7.75 15.99 -2.80
CA SER A 98 -9.20 15.77 -2.75
C SER A 98 -9.51 14.41 -2.13
N GLN A 99 -10.54 14.38 -1.26
CA GLN A 99 -10.89 13.26 -0.37
C GLN A 99 -9.99 13.08 0.87
N SER A 100 -8.99 13.93 1.12
CA SER A 100 -8.30 13.93 2.42
C SER A 100 -9.23 14.40 3.55
N GLU A 101 -9.17 13.73 4.70
CA GLU A 101 -9.85 14.17 5.92
C GLU A 101 -9.07 15.26 6.66
N CYS A 102 -7.79 15.47 6.34
CA CYS A 102 -6.88 16.34 7.08
C CYS A 102 -6.52 17.64 6.34
N LEU A 103 -6.92 17.77 5.06
CA LEU A 103 -6.83 18.99 4.26
C LEU A 103 -8.22 19.45 3.84
N VAL A 104 -8.41 20.76 3.68
CA VAL A 104 -9.69 21.33 3.23
C VAL A 104 -9.99 20.93 1.78
N ASN A 105 -11.19 20.41 1.51
CA ASN A 105 -11.56 20.09 0.14
C ASN A 105 -11.88 21.38 -0.64
N VAL A 106 -11.42 21.44 -1.89
CA VAL A 106 -11.76 22.49 -2.86
C VAL A 106 -12.71 21.94 -3.91
N TYR A 107 -13.60 22.80 -4.42
CA TYR A 107 -14.66 22.38 -5.33
C TYR A 107 -14.67 23.11 -6.66
N ASP A 108 -14.41 24.42 -6.69
CA ASP A 108 -14.39 25.23 -7.92
C ASP A 108 -13.55 26.52 -7.73
N CYS A 109 -13.21 27.20 -8.83
CA CYS A 109 -12.47 28.46 -8.80
C CYS A 109 -12.78 29.36 -10.02
N PHE A 110 -13.40 30.53 -9.81
CA PHE A 110 -14.01 31.37 -10.86
C PHE A 110 -13.85 32.89 -10.60
N TYR A 111 -14.37 33.75 -11.50
CA TYR A 111 -14.40 35.21 -11.33
C TYR A 111 -15.83 35.73 -11.14
N LEU A 112 -16.02 36.74 -10.29
CA LEU A 112 -17.21 37.61 -10.26
C LEU A 112 -17.01 38.83 -11.16
N MET A 113 -18.03 39.15 -11.95
CA MET A 113 -18.09 40.25 -12.92
C MET A 113 -19.47 40.92 -12.81
N GLU A 114 -19.58 42.22 -13.10
CA GLU A 114 -20.88 42.91 -13.05
C GLU A 114 -21.83 42.38 -14.13
N GLU A 115 -23.06 42.10 -13.71
CA GLU A 115 -24.19 41.67 -14.54
C GLU A 115 -25.24 42.78 -14.53
N TYR A 116 -25.64 43.28 -15.70
CA TYR A 116 -26.82 44.15 -15.85
C TYR A 116 -27.84 43.55 -16.82
N ASP A 117 -29.12 43.80 -16.54
CA ASP A 117 -30.21 43.58 -17.49
C ASP A 117 -30.07 44.64 -18.59
N ASP A 118 -29.79 44.19 -19.81
CA ASP A 118 -29.94 44.95 -21.04
C ASP A 118 -31.12 44.36 -21.83
N GLU A 119 -31.66 45.08 -22.80
CA GLU A 119 -32.67 44.54 -23.72
C GLU A 119 -32.05 44.38 -25.10
N ASP A 120 -32.19 43.18 -25.69
CA ASP A 120 -31.81 42.98 -27.10
C ASP A 120 -32.75 43.75 -28.04
N ASP A 121 -32.39 43.86 -29.33
CA ASP A 121 -33.17 44.64 -30.32
C ASP A 121 -34.63 44.13 -30.48
N ASP A 122 -34.95 42.93 -29.99
CA ASP A 122 -36.29 42.32 -29.95
C ASP A 122 -37.04 42.56 -28.62
N GLY A 123 -36.43 43.27 -27.66
CA GLY A 123 -37.03 43.62 -26.36
C GLY A 123 -36.94 42.53 -25.27
N ASN A 124 -36.08 41.53 -25.43
CA ASN A 124 -35.87 40.50 -24.40
C ASN A 124 -34.76 40.90 -23.44
N LYS A 125 -34.98 40.71 -22.14
CA LYS A 125 -33.96 40.92 -21.12
C LYS A 125 -32.83 39.90 -21.23
N ILE A 126 -31.66 40.39 -21.66
CA ILE A 126 -30.39 39.67 -21.65
C ILE A 126 -29.52 40.17 -20.48
N ILE A 127 -28.74 39.26 -19.89
CA ILE A 127 -27.81 39.63 -18.80
C ILE A 127 -26.42 39.78 -19.41
N VAL A 128 -25.97 41.02 -19.59
CA VAL A 128 -24.64 41.34 -20.12
C VAL A 128 -23.63 41.36 -18.97
N GLN A 129 -22.54 40.61 -19.12
CA GLN A 129 -21.40 40.60 -18.18
C GLN A 129 -20.33 41.59 -18.66
N THR A 130 -19.87 42.48 -17.78
CA THR A 130 -18.78 43.42 -18.10
C THR A 130 -17.43 42.71 -18.21
N GLU A 131 -16.50 43.27 -18.99
CA GLU A 131 -15.10 42.81 -19.01
C GLU A 131 -14.35 43.07 -17.68
N ASN A 132 -14.92 43.90 -16.81
CA ASN A 132 -14.38 44.21 -15.50
C ASN A 132 -14.54 43.02 -14.54
N LYS A 133 -13.46 42.26 -14.42
CA LYS A 133 -13.27 41.30 -13.33
C LYS A 133 -13.10 42.06 -12.02
N SER A 134 -14.12 42.04 -11.17
CA SER A 134 -14.05 42.69 -9.85
C SER A 134 -13.40 41.78 -8.81
N TYR A 135 -13.71 40.48 -8.81
CA TYR A 135 -13.17 39.52 -7.83
C TYR A 135 -12.86 38.14 -8.41
N PHE A 136 -11.84 37.45 -7.89
CA PHE A 136 -11.56 36.03 -8.09
C PHE A 136 -12.04 35.24 -6.85
N VAL A 137 -12.58 34.04 -7.03
CA VAL A 137 -13.29 33.29 -5.98
C VAL A 137 -12.92 31.81 -6.01
N MET A 138 -12.54 31.24 -4.87
CA MET A 138 -12.44 29.79 -4.67
C MET A 138 -13.64 29.27 -3.87
N GLU A 139 -14.32 28.22 -4.36
CA GLU A 139 -15.36 27.48 -3.63
C GLU A 139 -14.72 26.30 -2.88
N MET A 140 -14.91 26.27 -1.57
CA MET A 140 -14.24 25.37 -0.63
C MET A 140 -15.24 24.70 0.32
N GLU A 141 -14.83 23.60 0.92
CA GLU A 141 -15.50 22.98 2.06
C GLU A 141 -15.76 24.00 3.18
N LEU A 142 -17.00 24.08 3.66
CA LEU A 142 -17.32 24.96 4.78
C LEU A 142 -16.84 24.34 6.09
N CYS A 143 -15.87 24.99 6.72
CA CYS A 143 -15.53 24.79 8.13
C CYS A 143 -16.03 25.98 8.95
N GLU A 144 -16.34 25.75 10.23
CA GLU A 144 -17.11 26.69 11.05
C GLU A 144 -16.25 27.86 11.56
N ASN A 145 -15.00 27.58 11.95
CA ASN A 145 -14.05 28.54 12.51
C ASN A 145 -12.61 28.14 12.12
N ASN A 146 -11.61 28.97 12.41
CA ASN A 146 -10.20 28.58 12.47
C ASN A 146 -9.66 28.55 13.92
N LEU A 147 -8.46 28.00 14.14
CA LEU A 147 -7.90 27.91 15.49
C LEU A 147 -7.66 29.28 16.14
N LYS A 148 -7.33 30.36 15.41
CA LYS A 148 -7.25 31.72 16.00
C LYS A 148 -8.60 32.15 16.59
N GLN A 149 -9.69 31.97 15.84
CA GLN A 149 -11.04 32.30 16.31
C GLN A 149 -11.43 31.45 17.54
N LEU A 150 -11.07 30.16 17.54
CA LEU A 150 -11.28 29.27 18.69
C LEU A 150 -10.45 29.72 19.91
N PHE A 151 -9.18 30.06 19.73
CA PHE A 151 -8.29 30.54 20.80
C PHE A 151 -8.82 31.83 21.42
N ASP A 152 -9.27 32.78 20.59
CA ASP A 152 -9.84 34.05 21.04
C ASP A 152 -11.17 33.86 21.77
N PHE A 153 -12.01 32.91 21.32
CA PHE A 153 -13.23 32.54 22.02
C PHE A 153 -12.92 31.94 23.40
N LEU A 154 -12.03 30.95 23.47
CA LEU A 154 -11.66 30.26 24.72
C LEU A 154 -10.98 31.21 25.72
N ARG A 155 -10.14 32.14 25.25
CA ARG A 155 -9.60 33.25 26.04
C ARG A 155 -10.71 34.13 26.62
N LYS A 156 -11.69 34.55 25.80
CA LYS A 156 -12.82 35.39 26.24
C LYS A 156 -13.73 34.70 27.27
N GLN A 157 -13.96 33.40 27.13
CA GLN A 157 -14.71 32.62 28.11
C GLN A 157 -13.89 32.32 29.38
N GLN A 158 -12.57 32.54 29.36
CA GLN A 158 -11.61 32.12 30.40
C GLN A 158 -11.61 30.61 30.71
N VAL A 159 -12.26 29.81 29.87
CA VAL A 159 -12.29 28.35 29.95
C VAL A 159 -11.24 27.82 28.97
N PRO A 160 -10.07 27.37 29.45
CA PRO A 160 -9.09 26.74 28.58
C PRO A 160 -9.66 25.39 28.13
N PRO A 161 -9.37 24.95 26.90
CA PRO A 161 -9.72 23.61 26.47
C PRO A 161 -9.03 22.58 27.39
N PRO A 162 -9.71 21.49 27.79
CA PRO A 162 -9.12 20.43 28.59
C PRO A 162 -7.84 19.87 27.96
N LYS A 163 -6.94 19.32 28.78
CA LYS A 163 -5.64 18.78 28.33
C LYS A 163 -5.80 17.85 27.12
N GLU A 164 -6.70 16.87 27.21
CA GLU A 164 -7.00 15.92 26.14
C GLU A 164 -7.46 16.60 24.85
N MET A 165 -8.31 17.64 24.95
CA MET A 165 -8.81 18.37 23.78
C MET A 165 -7.67 19.14 23.08
N LYS A 166 -6.75 19.72 23.86
CA LYS A 166 -5.54 20.35 23.31
C LYS A 166 -4.65 19.32 22.60
N GLU A 167 -4.46 18.15 23.19
CA GLU A 167 -3.65 17.07 22.60
C GLU A 167 -4.30 16.54 21.32
N ILE A 168 -5.62 16.35 21.29
CA ILE A 168 -6.38 15.94 20.09
C ILE A 168 -6.33 16.99 18.97
N ILE A 169 -6.34 18.29 19.30
CA ILE A 169 -6.14 19.37 18.31
C ILE A 169 -4.70 19.29 17.76
N ALA A 170 -3.70 19.20 18.64
CA ALA A 170 -2.29 19.11 18.28
C ALA A 170 -1.97 17.90 17.39
N ILE A 171 -2.53 16.72 17.70
CA ILE A 171 -2.36 15.49 16.90
C ILE A 171 -2.93 15.69 15.49
N GLN A 172 -4.15 16.22 15.34
CA GLN A 172 -4.74 16.48 14.02
C GLN A 172 -3.97 17.55 13.21
N MET A 173 -3.36 18.52 13.89
CA MET A 173 -2.48 19.50 13.23
C MET A 173 -1.20 18.86 12.69
N ILE A 174 -0.55 17.99 13.47
CA ILE A 174 0.66 17.29 13.05
C ILE A 174 0.35 16.31 11.91
N GLU A 175 -0.78 15.57 12.01
CA GLU A 175 -1.32 14.68 10.96
C GLU A 175 -1.53 15.41 9.61
N GLY A 176 -2.18 16.58 9.64
CA GLY A 176 -2.38 17.40 8.44
C GLY A 176 -1.07 17.85 7.79
N LEU A 177 -0.03 18.09 8.61
CA LEU A 177 1.30 18.43 8.11
C LEU A 177 2.10 17.21 7.63
N ASN A 178 1.96 16.06 8.29
CA ASN A 178 2.63 14.80 7.92
C ASN A 178 2.19 14.33 6.51
N ASN A 179 0.90 14.47 6.20
CA ASN A 179 0.33 14.21 4.86
C ASN A 179 1.03 15.00 3.73
N LEU A 180 1.55 16.20 4.02
CA LEU A 180 2.37 16.98 3.08
C LEU A 180 3.84 16.54 3.09
N HIS A 181 4.40 16.38 4.29
CA HIS A 181 5.83 16.11 4.49
C HIS A 181 6.27 14.75 3.93
N VAL A 182 5.47 13.69 4.10
CA VAL A 182 5.71 12.36 3.49
C VAL A 182 5.80 12.43 1.96
N LYS A 183 5.11 13.40 1.33
CA LYS A 183 5.15 13.65 -0.12
C LYS A 183 6.22 14.66 -0.53
N ASN A 184 7.15 15.01 0.37
CA ASN A 184 8.20 16.02 0.19
C ASN A 184 7.65 17.43 -0.16
N ILE A 185 6.46 17.78 0.37
CA ILE A 185 5.85 19.10 0.21
C ILE A 185 5.93 19.84 1.55
N MET A 186 6.42 21.08 1.52
CA MET A 186 6.44 22.00 2.66
C MET A 186 5.37 23.08 2.52
N HIS A 187 4.74 23.50 3.62
CA HIS A 187 3.60 24.41 3.65
C HIS A 187 3.99 25.89 3.68
N ARG A 188 5.01 26.24 4.50
CA ARG A 188 5.66 27.56 4.60
C ARG A 188 4.86 28.70 5.23
N ASP A 189 3.69 28.42 5.79
CA ASP A 189 2.87 29.43 6.48
C ASP A 189 2.00 28.80 7.57
N ILE A 190 2.61 27.98 8.42
CA ILE A 190 1.92 27.32 9.52
C ILE A 190 1.64 28.34 10.63
N LYS A 191 0.36 28.56 10.92
CA LYS A 191 -0.18 29.53 11.90
C LYS A 191 -1.62 29.16 12.30
N PRO A 192 -2.16 29.67 13.42
CA PRO A 192 -3.49 29.26 13.90
C PRO A 192 -4.65 29.59 12.92
N GLN A 193 -4.47 30.55 12.03
CA GLN A 193 -5.48 30.93 11.02
C GLN A 193 -5.62 29.88 9.90
N ASN A 194 -4.58 29.08 9.65
CA ASN A 194 -4.52 28.12 8.54
C ASN A 194 -4.94 26.69 8.95
N PHE A 195 -5.38 26.52 10.19
CA PHE A 195 -6.03 25.30 10.67
C PHE A 195 -7.52 25.58 10.89
N LEU A 196 -8.37 24.94 10.09
CA LEU A 196 -9.82 25.06 10.12
C LEU A 196 -10.44 24.03 11.06
N VAL A 197 -11.46 24.46 11.80
CA VAL A 197 -12.29 23.64 12.69
C VAL A 197 -13.60 23.34 11.98
N CYS A 198 -13.80 22.08 11.61
CA CYS A 198 -14.94 21.62 10.83
C CYS A 198 -15.80 20.66 11.67
N ALA A 199 -17.13 20.72 11.56
CA ALA A 199 -18.01 19.84 12.33
C ALA A 199 -17.85 18.37 11.92
N SER A 200 -17.56 17.48 12.87
CA SER A 200 -17.48 16.04 12.65
C SER A 200 -18.66 15.34 13.32
N LYS A 201 -19.40 14.52 12.56
CA LYS A 201 -20.48 13.67 13.12
C LYS A 201 -19.98 12.62 14.11
N GLU A 202 -18.69 12.32 14.06
CA GLU A 202 -18.08 11.23 14.82
C GLU A 202 -17.40 11.74 16.11
N TYR A 203 -16.83 12.96 16.06
CA TYR A 203 -16.00 13.52 17.16
C TYR A 203 -16.44 14.91 17.65
N GLY A 204 -17.51 15.47 17.08
CA GLY A 204 -17.94 16.85 17.30
C GLY A 204 -17.17 17.85 16.44
N PHE A 205 -15.85 17.72 16.36
CA PHE A 205 -14.99 18.56 15.51
C PHE A 205 -13.86 17.77 14.83
N SER A 206 -13.32 18.33 13.77
CA SER A 206 -12.11 17.90 13.06
C SER A 206 -11.24 19.11 12.72
N ILE A 207 -9.92 18.94 12.66
CA ILE A 207 -8.98 19.99 12.25
C ILE A 207 -8.46 19.69 10.84
N LYS A 208 -8.60 20.67 9.93
CA LYS A 208 -8.12 20.57 8.55
C LYS A 208 -7.14 21.69 8.20
N LEU A 209 -6.06 21.35 7.51
CA LEU A 209 -5.06 22.30 7.04
C LEU A 209 -5.53 23.00 5.74
N CYS A 210 -5.32 24.31 5.64
CA CYS A 210 -5.67 25.13 4.47
C CYS A 210 -4.58 26.16 4.13
N ASP A 211 -4.74 26.85 3.00
CA ASP A 211 -3.81 27.87 2.48
C ASP A 211 -2.43 27.33 2.02
N LEU A 212 -2.47 26.44 1.04
CA LEU A 212 -1.29 25.93 0.34
C LEU A 212 -0.68 26.94 -0.67
N GLY A 213 -1.09 28.23 -0.68
CA GLY A 213 -0.60 29.20 -1.67
C GLY A 213 0.92 29.36 -1.68
N PHE A 214 1.54 29.29 -0.49
CA PHE A 214 3.00 29.33 -0.34
C PHE A 214 3.70 27.97 -0.50
N ALA A 215 2.97 26.86 -0.50
CA ALA A 215 3.55 25.52 -0.42
C ALA A 215 4.43 25.16 -1.63
N SER A 216 5.41 24.29 -1.45
CA SER A 216 6.36 23.90 -2.51
C SER A 216 6.89 22.48 -2.31
N ALA A 217 7.14 21.77 -3.42
CA ALA A 217 7.86 20.49 -3.40
C ALA A 217 9.38 20.73 -3.19
N VAL A 218 10.03 19.80 -2.49
CA VAL A 218 11.45 19.89 -2.12
C VAL A 218 12.23 18.71 -2.72
N SER A 219 13.34 18.98 -3.40
CA SER A 219 14.25 17.93 -3.88
C SER A 219 15.22 17.52 -2.77
N LYS A 220 15.57 16.23 -2.70
CA LYS A 220 16.36 15.61 -1.60
C LYS A 220 17.78 16.19 -1.34
N SER A 221 18.22 17.23 -2.04
CA SER A 221 19.62 17.72 -1.98
C SER A 221 19.84 19.23 -1.95
N LYS A 222 18.81 20.10 -1.92
CA LYS A 222 19.01 21.57 -1.88
C LYS A 222 18.02 22.33 -0.98
N SER A 223 18.52 23.37 -0.32
CA SER A 223 17.71 24.38 0.39
C SER A 223 16.91 25.23 -0.60
N PHE A 224 15.71 25.67 -0.19
CA PHE A 224 14.89 26.56 -1.01
C PHE A 224 15.13 28.02 -0.61
N MET A 225 15.81 28.79 -1.48
CA MET A 225 16.17 30.19 -1.23
C MET A 225 14.99 31.14 -1.45
N SER A 226 14.13 31.30 -0.44
CA SER A 226 13.16 32.41 -0.36
C SER A 226 12.49 32.50 1.01
N LYS A 227 12.38 33.71 1.55
CA LYS A 227 11.58 34.03 2.75
C LYS A 227 10.12 34.23 2.32
N LYS A 228 9.20 33.38 2.82
CA LYS A 228 7.75 33.40 2.52
C LYS A 228 6.98 32.86 3.72
N GLY A 229 5.76 33.37 3.94
CA GLY A 229 4.90 33.07 5.09
C GLY A 229 4.74 34.28 6.01
N THR A 230 4.29 34.05 7.24
CA THR A 230 4.03 35.10 8.24
C THR A 230 5.21 35.32 9.19
N ASP A 231 5.80 36.54 9.18
CA ASP A 231 7.03 36.91 9.90
C ASP A 231 7.11 36.47 11.36
N ALA A 232 6.01 36.56 12.13
CA ALA A 232 5.96 36.12 13.52
C ALA A 232 6.33 34.63 13.69
N TYR A 233 5.97 33.79 12.71
CA TYR A 233 6.13 32.32 12.78
C TYR A 233 7.39 31.80 12.08
N PHE A 234 8.30 32.67 11.61
CA PHE A 234 9.51 32.22 10.92
C PHE A 234 10.52 31.53 11.85
N ALA A 235 11.02 30.40 11.35
CA ALA A 235 12.17 29.69 11.89
C ALA A 235 13.49 30.46 11.68
N PRO A 236 14.53 30.21 12.48
CA PRO A 236 15.83 30.87 12.35
C PRO A 236 16.42 30.78 10.93
N GLU A 237 16.32 29.62 10.28
CA GLU A 237 16.83 29.42 8.93
C GLU A 237 16.03 30.18 7.86
N VAL A 238 14.73 30.40 8.07
CA VAL A 238 13.84 31.15 7.15
C VAL A 238 14.15 32.64 7.21
N GLU A 239 14.48 33.17 8.38
CA GLU A 239 15.01 34.53 8.55
C GLU A 239 16.35 34.70 7.84
N ALA A 240 17.21 33.68 7.87
CA ALA A 240 18.43 33.60 7.07
C ALA A 240 18.19 33.28 5.57
N GLY A 241 16.93 33.28 5.11
CA GLY A 241 16.54 33.10 3.71
C GLY A 241 16.46 31.65 3.21
N GLN A 242 16.72 30.65 4.06
CA GLN A 242 16.69 29.22 3.74
C GLN A 242 15.40 28.57 4.25
N SER A 243 14.50 28.17 3.35
CA SER A 243 13.32 27.38 3.72
C SER A 243 13.58 25.87 3.62
N ARG A 244 13.14 25.09 4.62
CA ARG A 244 13.19 23.61 4.67
C ARG A 244 11.87 22.99 5.17
N ILE A 245 11.69 21.68 5.02
CA ILE A 245 10.53 20.94 5.59
C ILE A 245 10.48 21.12 7.12
N GLN A 246 11.64 21.05 7.79
CA GLN A 246 11.79 21.29 9.23
C GLN A 246 11.47 22.74 9.66
N SER A 247 11.35 23.69 8.72
CA SER A 247 10.92 25.06 9.04
C SER A 247 9.44 25.12 9.41
N ASP A 248 8.60 24.29 8.77
CA ASP A 248 7.18 24.17 9.13
C ASP A 248 7.00 23.66 10.56
N LEU A 249 7.92 22.79 11.03
CA LEU A 249 7.91 22.26 12.39
C LEU A 249 8.14 23.35 13.43
N PHE A 250 9.08 24.28 13.20
CA PHE A 250 9.31 25.39 14.12
C PHE A 250 8.08 26.29 14.22
N SER A 251 7.49 26.64 13.07
CA SER A 251 6.21 27.38 13.01
C SER A 251 5.10 26.63 13.76
N LEU A 252 4.99 25.31 13.60
CA LEU A 252 4.04 24.46 14.32
C LEU A 252 4.30 24.47 15.83
N GLY A 253 5.56 24.42 16.26
CA GLY A 253 5.96 24.50 17.67
C GLY A 253 5.47 25.76 18.37
N LEU A 254 5.46 26.91 17.67
CA LEU A 254 4.86 28.15 18.18
C LEU A 254 3.34 27.99 18.37
N VAL A 255 2.62 27.46 17.38
CA VAL A 255 1.16 27.27 17.48
C VAL A 255 0.79 26.28 18.59
N LEU A 256 1.56 25.20 18.74
CA LEU A 256 1.40 24.23 19.82
C LEU A 256 1.62 24.85 21.19
N LEU A 257 2.63 25.70 21.34
CA LEU A 257 2.91 26.39 22.60
C LEU A 257 1.78 27.37 22.98
N GLU A 258 1.24 28.10 21.99
CA GLU A 258 0.07 28.98 22.16
C GLU A 258 -1.19 28.21 22.58
N LEU A 259 -1.53 27.13 21.85
CA LEU A 259 -2.64 26.23 22.16
C LEU A 259 -2.55 25.70 23.59
N ASP A 260 -1.35 25.31 24.01
CA ASP A 260 -1.13 24.73 25.31
C ASP A 260 -1.30 25.75 26.46
N ASN A 261 -0.89 26.99 26.22
CA ASN A 261 -0.76 28.04 27.24
C ASN A 261 -1.70 29.24 27.01
N LEU A 262 -2.89 29.03 26.42
CA LEU A 262 -3.87 30.08 26.09
C LEU A 262 -4.24 31.05 27.23
N LYS A 263 -4.07 30.64 28.49
CA LYS A 263 -4.29 31.48 29.68
C LYS A 263 -3.20 32.54 29.90
N THR A 264 -1.97 32.27 29.49
CA THR A 264 -0.79 33.11 29.78
C THR A 264 -0.18 33.70 28.51
N LEU A 265 -0.22 32.98 27.40
CA LEU A 265 0.16 33.47 26.08
C LEU A 265 -1.04 34.20 25.43
N ASN A 266 -0.98 35.53 25.48
CA ASN A 266 -1.91 36.41 24.75
C ASN A 266 -1.59 36.44 23.25
N GLU A 267 -2.45 37.06 22.43
CA GLU A 267 -2.31 37.04 20.96
C GLU A 267 -1.04 37.71 20.37
N ASN A 268 -0.27 38.43 21.20
CA ASN A 268 0.96 39.14 20.80
C ASN A 268 2.22 38.56 21.48
N TRP A 269 2.18 37.32 21.97
CA TRP A 269 3.27 36.73 22.75
C TRP A 269 4.57 36.46 21.94
N ILE A 270 4.43 36.29 20.62
CA ILE A 270 5.51 36.08 19.66
C ILE A 270 6.06 37.44 19.19
N ASP A 271 6.75 38.15 20.08
CA ASP A 271 7.48 39.36 19.75
C ASP A 271 8.95 39.09 19.38
N THR A 272 9.64 40.12 18.89
CA THR A 272 11.06 40.05 18.48
C THR A 272 11.98 39.55 19.61
N LYS A 273 11.67 39.85 20.88
CA LYS A 273 12.48 39.36 22.01
C LYS A 273 12.24 37.87 22.22
N THR A 274 10.98 37.44 22.25
CA THR A 274 10.61 36.01 22.33
C THR A 274 11.26 35.20 21.21
N LYS A 275 11.23 35.69 19.96
CA LYS A 275 11.91 35.04 18.82
C LYS A 275 13.42 34.92 19.03
N ASN A 276 14.09 35.99 19.48
CA ASN A 276 15.54 35.96 19.68
C ASN A 276 15.97 34.92 20.74
N TYR A 277 15.22 34.79 21.86
CA TYR A 277 15.46 33.73 22.83
C TYR A 277 15.39 32.33 22.19
N LEU A 278 14.28 32.05 21.47
CA LEU A 278 14.07 30.77 20.80
C LEU A 278 15.11 30.50 19.70
N PHE A 279 15.61 31.53 19.02
CA PHE A 279 16.65 31.42 17.99
C PHE A 279 18.04 31.09 18.57
N ASN A 280 18.30 31.47 19.83
CA ASN A 280 19.51 31.10 20.55
C ASN A 280 19.37 29.75 21.29
N GLY A 281 18.17 29.17 21.34
CA GLY A 281 17.87 27.94 22.10
C GLY A 281 17.60 28.20 23.58
N GLU A 282 17.40 29.46 23.96
CA GLU A 282 17.09 29.90 25.31
C GLU A 282 15.60 29.67 25.61
N GLU A 283 15.26 29.36 26.87
CA GLU A 283 13.86 29.25 27.29
C GLU A 283 13.20 30.63 27.36
N ILE A 284 11.90 30.70 27.07
CA ILE A 284 11.12 31.93 27.21
C ILE A 284 11.15 32.39 28.69
N PRO A 285 11.52 33.65 28.98
CA PRO A 285 11.69 34.13 30.35
C PRO A 285 10.44 33.90 31.23
N LYS A 286 10.64 33.16 32.34
CA LYS A 286 9.57 32.80 33.29
C LYS A 286 8.92 34.02 33.97
N GLU A 287 9.64 35.14 33.99
CA GLU A 287 9.18 36.46 34.45
C GLU A 287 8.12 37.09 33.52
N LYS A 288 8.11 36.72 32.22
CA LYS A 288 7.21 37.28 31.20
C LYS A 288 5.98 36.41 30.97
N TYR A 289 6.15 35.09 30.92
CA TYR A 289 5.07 34.13 30.72
C TYR A 289 5.26 32.88 31.59
N GLN A 290 4.22 32.54 32.37
CA GLN A 290 4.17 31.28 33.10
C GLN A 290 3.69 30.18 32.15
N ILE A 291 4.64 29.38 31.66
CA ILE A 291 4.41 28.28 30.71
C ILE A 291 4.41 26.95 31.46
N ASP A 292 3.45 26.07 31.16
CA ASP A 292 3.41 24.71 31.70
C ASP A 292 4.47 23.82 31.02
N GLN A 293 5.69 23.81 31.59
CA GLN A 293 6.81 23.00 31.11
C GLN A 293 6.58 21.48 31.25
N ASN A 294 5.53 21.03 31.95
CA ASN A 294 5.25 19.61 32.19
C ASN A 294 4.28 19.01 31.18
N SER A 295 3.58 19.84 30.40
CA SER A 295 2.60 19.40 29.42
C SER A 295 3.27 18.59 28.29
N ASN A 296 2.51 17.70 27.68
CA ASN A 296 3.01 16.88 26.57
C ASN A 296 3.18 17.72 25.29
N ILE A 297 2.28 18.69 25.09
CA ILE A 297 2.34 19.63 23.96
C ILE A 297 3.56 20.54 24.10
N TYR A 298 3.93 20.96 25.31
CA TYR A 298 5.16 21.69 25.57
C TYR A 298 6.41 20.88 25.20
N LYS A 299 6.46 19.59 25.53
CA LYS A 299 7.59 18.70 25.17
C LYS A 299 7.74 18.59 23.65
N ILE A 300 6.64 18.37 22.93
CA ILE A 300 6.62 18.37 21.45
C ILE A 300 7.03 19.74 20.90
N ALA A 301 6.47 20.83 21.42
CA ALA A 301 6.83 22.19 21.03
C ALA A 301 8.33 22.46 21.27
N LYS A 302 8.94 21.93 22.34
CA LYS A 302 10.38 22.06 22.61
C LYS A 302 11.25 21.35 21.57
N ILE A 303 10.79 20.23 21.01
CA ILE A 303 11.47 19.54 19.91
C ILE A 303 11.33 20.34 18.61
N CYS A 304 10.13 20.85 18.32
CA CYS A 304 9.85 21.73 17.19
C CYS A 304 10.68 23.03 17.21
N LEU A 305 10.82 23.65 18.40
CA LEU A 305 11.43 24.97 18.59
C LEU A 305 12.95 24.95 18.74
N LYS A 306 13.63 23.81 18.49
CA LYS A 306 15.10 23.78 18.51
C LYS A 306 15.66 24.75 17.43
N PRO A 307 16.70 25.54 17.74
CA PRO A 307 17.28 26.49 16.80
C PRO A 307 17.73 25.83 15.50
N TRP A 308 18.47 24.74 15.62
CA TRP A 308 19.06 24.06 14.48
C TRP A 308 18.09 23.05 13.88
N TYR A 309 17.87 23.17 12.56
CA TYR A 309 16.82 22.40 11.88
C TYR A 309 17.10 20.90 11.81
N LEU A 310 18.37 20.46 11.94
CA LEU A 310 18.71 19.02 11.97
C LEU A 310 18.38 18.36 13.31
N ASP A 311 18.26 19.13 14.40
CA ASP A 311 17.92 18.58 15.71
C ASP A 311 16.40 18.39 15.87
N ARG A 312 15.62 18.93 14.93
CA ARG A 312 14.16 18.74 14.82
C ARG A 312 13.92 17.41 14.12
N THR A 313 13.16 16.54 14.79
CA THR A 313 12.71 15.22 14.28
C THR A 313 11.67 15.38 13.14
N THR A 314 11.17 14.28 12.58
CA THR A 314 10.14 14.31 11.52
C THR A 314 8.72 14.55 12.07
N THR A 315 7.78 14.93 11.20
CA THR A 315 6.34 15.03 11.57
C THR A 315 5.78 13.71 12.08
N GLY A 316 6.12 12.57 11.45
CA GLY A 316 5.67 11.25 11.88
C GLY A 316 6.19 10.89 13.27
N GLU A 317 7.48 11.14 13.56
CA GLU A 317 8.05 10.92 14.89
C GLU A 317 7.41 11.84 15.96
N LEU A 318 7.13 13.11 15.66
CA LEU A 318 6.37 13.99 16.58
C LEU A 318 4.95 13.48 16.82
N LEU A 319 4.30 12.94 15.79
CA LEU A 319 2.96 12.40 15.85
C LEU A 319 2.93 11.17 16.76
N SER A 320 3.80 10.19 16.52
CA SER A 320 3.99 9.01 17.36
C SER A 320 4.33 9.38 18.81
N GLN A 321 5.25 10.32 19.04
CA GLN A 321 5.60 10.78 20.39
C GLN A 321 4.44 11.49 21.09
N LEU A 322 3.65 12.32 20.39
CA LEU A 322 2.49 12.97 21.00
C LEU A 322 1.35 11.99 21.26
N ILE A 323 1.16 10.98 20.40
CA ILE A 323 0.17 9.92 20.60
C ILE A 323 0.55 9.05 21.82
N GLU A 324 1.82 8.66 21.95
CA GLU A 324 2.31 7.93 23.13
C GLU A 324 2.20 8.77 24.40
N MET A 325 2.53 10.07 24.35
CA MET A 325 2.40 10.99 25.48
C MET A 325 0.94 11.37 25.83
N HIS A 326 0.04 11.46 24.85
CA HIS A 326 -1.40 11.58 25.07
C HIS A 326 -1.90 10.32 25.79
N GLY A 327 -1.32 9.15 25.47
CA GLY A 327 -1.47 7.92 26.23
C GLY A 327 -2.91 7.43 26.26
N GLN A 328 -3.66 7.75 25.22
CA GLN A 328 -5.12 7.72 25.14
C GLN A 328 -5.51 7.61 23.64
N PRO A 329 -5.64 6.41 23.03
CA PRO A 329 -5.87 6.26 21.59
C PRO A 329 -7.12 6.97 21.08
N LEU A 330 -7.03 7.40 19.84
CA LEU A 330 -7.85 8.46 19.25
C LEU A 330 -9.19 7.89 18.78
N LYS A 331 -10.27 8.67 18.67
CA LYS A 331 -11.52 8.14 18.06
C LYS A 331 -11.39 8.12 16.54
N PHE A 332 -10.48 8.93 15.99
CA PHE A 332 -10.28 9.15 14.57
C PHE A 332 -9.21 8.27 13.95
N VAL A 333 -9.47 8.03 12.67
CA VAL A 333 -8.69 7.27 11.72
C VAL A 333 -7.63 8.21 11.11
N LEU A 334 -6.45 8.23 11.72
CA LEU A 334 -5.25 8.96 11.29
C LEU A 334 -4.75 8.47 9.91
N THR A 335 -4.90 9.27 8.87
CA THR A 335 -4.71 8.81 7.46
C THR A 335 -3.27 8.83 6.97
N SER A 336 -2.43 9.75 7.46
CA SER A 336 -1.11 10.01 6.88
C SER A 336 -0.19 8.82 7.03
N MET A 337 -0.32 8.13 8.14
CA MET A 337 0.34 6.88 8.34
C MET A 337 -0.72 5.78 8.34
N ILE A 338 -1.76 5.68 7.47
CA ILE A 338 -2.39 4.33 7.30
C ILE A 338 -1.37 3.29 6.77
N LEU A 339 -0.23 3.80 6.30
CA LEU A 339 1.09 3.22 6.57
C LEU A 339 1.55 3.45 8.05
N GLU A 340 1.10 2.67 9.07
CA GLU A 340 1.43 2.76 10.55
C GLU A 340 0.44 3.39 11.63
N GLU A 341 -0.82 3.69 11.32
CA GLU A 341 -1.84 4.39 12.12
C GLU A 341 -3.23 3.92 11.63
N GLN A 342 -4.19 3.77 12.55
CA GLN A 342 -5.66 3.74 12.39
C GLN A 342 -6.30 2.63 13.24
N ILE A 343 -6.30 2.76 14.58
CA ILE A 343 -7.16 1.95 15.47
C ILE A 343 -7.76 2.83 16.59
N PRO A 344 -9.11 2.91 16.72
CA PRO A 344 -9.72 3.90 17.61
C PRO A 344 -10.30 3.47 18.98
N ARG A 345 -10.27 4.45 19.90
CA ARG A 345 -10.87 4.71 21.24
C ARG A 345 -11.44 3.64 22.18
N GLN A 346 -11.81 2.42 21.80
CA GLN A 346 -12.07 1.39 22.84
C GLN A 346 -10.79 1.08 23.63
N ALA A 347 -9.65 1.20 22.95
CA ALA A 347 -8.34 1.18 23.58
C ALA A 347 -8.05 2.37 24.51
N GLN A 348 -8.86 3.45 24.54
CA GLN A 348 -8.50 4.70 25.26
C GLN A 348 -8.63 4.53 26.77
N GLN A 349 -9.77 4.01 27.22
CA GLN A 349 -10.00 3.57 28.60
C GLN A 349 -9.11 2.38 29.00
N ILE A 350 -8.64 1.59 28.04
CA ILE A 350 -7.65 0.52 28.28
C ILE A 350 -6.27 1.15 28.53
N PHE A 351 -5.85 2.14 27.74
CA PHE A 351 -4.54 2.79 27.83
C PHE A 351 -4.36 3.57 29.15
N GLU A 352 -5.42 4.18 29.67
CA GLU A 352 -5.38 4.90 30.96
C GLU A 352 -5.13 3.93 32.12
N LYS A 353 -5.79 2.77 32.06
CA LYS A 353 -5.63 1.66 33.00
C LYS A 353 -4.26 1.00 32.84
N ILE A 354 -3.76 0.86 31.60
CA ILE A 354 -2.40 0.42 31.28
C ILE A 354 -1.37 1.39 31.88
N ASN A 355 -1.55 2.72 31.78
CA ASN A 355 -0.57 3.68 32.29
C ASN A 355 -0.44 3.65 33.82
N GLN A 356 -1.54 3.48 34.55
CA GLN A 356 -1.48 3.24 36.01
C GLN A 356 -0.79 1.92 36.34
N LEU A 357 -1.13 0.83 35.63
CA LEU A 357 -0.49 -0.47 35.78
C LEU A 357 1.02 -0.39 35.47
N GLN A 358 1.42 0.20 34.35
CA GLN A 358 2.82 0.37 33.92
C GLN A 358 3.67 1.12 34.95
N LYS A 359 3.11 2.14 35.61
CA LYS A 359 3.85 2.91 36.63
C LYS A 359 4.05 2.12 37.93
N GLN A 360 3.07 1.30 38.32
CA GLN A 360 3.24 0.33 39.40
C GLN A 360 4.22 -0.80 39.00
N THR A 361 4.14 -1.26 37.75
CA THR A 361 4.99 -2.31 37.18
C THR A 361 6.46 -1.87 37.07
N GLN A 362 6.76 -0.61 36.71
CA GLN A 362 8.16 -0.12 36.67
C GLN A 362 8.81 -0.19 38.06
N ASN A 363 8.15 0.37 39.09
CA ASN A 363 8.67 0.35 40.46
C ASN A 363 8.92 -1.09 40.94
N GLN A 364 8.02 -2.03 40.59
CA GLN A 364 8.17 -3.44 40.89
C GLN A 364 9.43 -4.05 40.23
N PHE A 365 9.74 -3.69 38.98
CA PHE A 365 10.94 -4.17 38.28
C PHE A 365 12.23 -3.53 38.80
N ASP A 366 12.20 -2.27 39.22
CA ASP A 366 13.36 -1.60 39.82
C ASP A 366 13.75 -2.23 41.17
N GLU A 367 12.76 -2.61 41.99
CA GLU A 367 12.98 -3.38 43.22
C GLU A 367 13.46 -4.80 42.93
N GLN A 368 12.87 -5.47 41.94
CA GLN A 368 13.26 -6.83 41.55
C GLN A 368 14.66 -6.90 40.96
N ALA A 369 15.09 -5.92 40.17
CA ALA A 369 16.44 -5.84 39.62
C ALA A 369 17.49 -5.74 40.74
N LYS A 370 17.22 -4.92 41.77
CA LYS A 370 18.06 -4.87 42.99
C LYS A 370 18.09 -6.23 43.70
N PHE A 371 16.93 -6.83 43.94
CA PHE A 371 16.85 -8.13 44.61
C PHE A 371 17.60 -9.24 43.85
N ILE A 372 17.51 -9.29 42.52
CA ILE A 372 18.25 -10.27 41.71
C ILE A 372 19.76 -10.04 41.81
N LEU A 373 20.22 -8.79 41.79
CA LEU A 373 21.65 -8.47 41.95
C LEU A 373 22.14 -8.82 43.36
N GLU A 374 21.40 -8.46 44.41
CA GLU A 374 21.72 -8.78 45.81
C GLU A 374 21.77 -10.30 46.10
N ASN A 375 21.02 -11.11 45.36
CA ASN A 375 20.99 -12.57 45.49
C ASN A 375 21.85 -13.31 44.45
N THR A 376 22.57 -12.60 43.57
CA THR A 376 23.51 -13.19 42.61
C THR A 376 24.91 -13.25 43.23
N ASN A 377 25.63 -14.35 43.02
CA ASN A 377 26.98 -14.53 43.59
C ASN A 377 27.95 -13.45 43.08
N ASP A 378 28.70 -12.80 43.97
CA ASP A 378 29.70 -11.77 43.63
C ASP A 378 30.66 -12.20 42.52
N LYS A 379 31.08 -13.48 42.48
CA LYS A 379 31.97 -14.04 41.45
C LYS A 379 31.34 -14.12 40.06
N ILE A 380 30.01 -14.06 39.97
CA ILE A 380 29.26 -13.96 38.71
C ILE A 380 29.17 -12.48 38.33
N ILE A 381 28.77 -11.60 39.27
CA ILE A 381 28.66 -10.15 39.05
C ILE A 381 29.99 -9.56 38.55
N GLN A 382 31.12 -9.98 39.13
CA GLN A 382 32.47 -9.57 38.73
C GLN A 382 32.88 -9.96 37.30
N LYS A 383 32.10 -10.79 36.59
CA LYS A 383 32.33 -11.13 35.17
C LYS A 383 31.66 -10.16 34.18
N ASP A 384 30.77 -9.26 34.64
CA ASP A 384 30.29 -8.12 33.83
C ASP A 384 31.35 -7.01 33.83
N PHE A 385 32.46 -7.22 33.12
CA PHE A 385 33.67 -6.39 33.17
C PHE A 385 33.46 -4.89 32.86
N GLN A 386 32.35 -4.51 32.23
CA GLN A 386 32.01 -3.11 31.89
C GLN A 386 30.79 -2.57 32.65
N ALA A 387 30.22 -3.34 33.59
CA ALA A 387 28.93 -3.05 34.23
C ALA A 387 27.82 -2.73 33.21
N GLN A 388 27.78 -3.51 32.12
CA GLN A 388 26.87 -3.31 30.98
C GLN A 388 25.43 -3.70 31.33
N PHE A 389 25.26 -4.77 32.11
CA PHE A 389 23.97 -5.34 32.48
C PHE A 389 23.66 -5.18 33.97
N THR A 390 24.67 -5.05 34.82
CA THR A 390 24.55 -4.96 36.30
C THR A 390 24.05 -3.60 36.81
N LYS A 391 23.81 -2.61 35.94
CA LYS A 391 23.10 -1.38 36.31
C LYS A 391 21.62 -1.67 36.53
N VAL A 392 21.10 -1.34 37.72
CA VAL A 392 19.70 -1.56 38.12
C VAL A 392 18.70 -1.05 37.07
N GLU A 393 18.93 0.13 36.49
CA GLU A 393 18.08 0.70 35.44
C GLU A 393 18.06 -0.17 34.16
N VAL A 394 19.23 -0.62 33.70
CA VAL A 394 19.35 -1.48 32.51
C VAL A 394 18.71 -2.84 32.76
N LEU A 395 19.03 -3.47 33.90
CA LEU A 395 18.46 -4.77 34.26
C LEU A 395 16.95 -4.69 34.47
N SER A 396 16.43 -3.67 35.17
CA SER A 396 15.00 -3.46 35.38
C SER A 396 14.25 -3.33 34.05
N ASN A 397 14.75 -2.49 33.15
CA ASN A 397 14.13 -2.28 31.84
C ASN A 397 14.17 -3.57 30.98
N LEU A 398 15.27 -4.34 31.02
CA LEU A 398 15.32 -5.65 30.37
C LEU A 398 14.34 -6.65 30.99
N LEU A 399 14.33 -6.82 32.32
CA LEU A 399 13.41 -7.74 33.02
C LEU A 399 11.94 -7.40 32.75
N LYS A 400 11.62 -6.10 32.75
CA LYS A 400 10.30 -5.59 32.37
C LYS A 400 9.95 -5.98 30.94
N SER A 401 10.81 -5.68 29.95
CA SER A 401 10.57 -6.03 28.55
C SER A 401 10.45 -7.55 28.31
N LEU A 402 11.17 -8.38 29.08
CA LEU A 402 11.05 -9.84 29.06
C LEU A 402 9.71 -10.33 29.64
N TYR A 403 9.19 -9.64 30.66
CA TYR A 403 7.94 -10.02 31.34
C TYR A 403 6.66 -9.45 30.70
N GLU A 404 6.72 -8.26 30.08
CA GLU A 404 5.53 -7.54 29.58
C GLU A 404 4.68 -8.38 28.61
N ASN A 405 5.33 -9.17 27.74
CA ASN A 405 4.66 -10.09 26.83
C ASN A 405 4.06 -11.35 27.50
N LYS A 406 4.21 -11.51 28.83
CA LYS A 406 3.88 -12.70 29.63
C LYS A 406 4.41 -13.99 29.00
N LYS A 407 5.56 -13.90 28.33
CA LYS A 407 6.23 -15.04 27.70
C LYS A 407 6.90 -15.92 28.75
N TYR A 408 7.44 -15.28 29.77
CA TYR A 408 8.11 -15.90 30.90
C TYR A 408 7.46 -15.53 32.23
N THR A 409 7.65 -16.36 33.25
CA THR A 409 7.24 -16.07 34.63
C THR A 409 8.25 -15.13 35.30
N ASN A 410 7.80 -14.40 36.32
CA ASN A 410 8.62 -13.36 36.94
C ASN A 410 9.63 -13.88 37.99
N ASN A 411 10.39 -14.91 37.64
CA ASN A 411 11.34 -15.60 38.52
C ASN A 411 12.74 -15.69 37.88
N PHE A 412 13.18 -14.59 37.28
CA PHE A 412 14.47 -14.51 36.60
C PHE A 412 15.63 -14.68 37.58
N GLN A 413 16.66 -15.42 37.16
CA GLN A 413 17.90 -15.63 37.91
C GLN A 413 19.09 -15.49 36.95
N ILE A 414 20.09 -14.68 37.31
CA ILE A 414 21.34 -14.61 36.54
C ILE A 414 22.13 -15.90 36.77
N LEU A 415 22.42 -16.63 35.68
CA LEU A 415 23.26 -17.83 35.70
C LEU A 415 24.73 -17.49 35.43
N SER A 416 24.98 -16.65 34.42
CA SER A 416 26.33 -16.26 34.02
C SER A 416 26.34 -14.99 33.18
N PHE A 417 27.53 -14.41 33.03
CA PHE A 417 27.88 -13.49 31.97
C PHE A 417 28.93 -14.18 31.09
N GLY A 418 28.67 -14.25 29.79
CA GLY A 418 29.57 -14.77 28.77
C GLY A 418 30.24 -13.64 27.99
N SER A 419 31.15 -13.99 27.07
CA SER A 419 31.91 -13.05 26.23
C SER A 419 31.06 -12.09 25.39
N PHE A 420 29.79 -12.44 25.13
CA PHE A 420 28.89 -11.66 24.29
C PHE A 420 27.64 -11.13 25.03
N GLY A 421 27.36 -11.57 26.27
CA GLY A 421 26.12 -11.16 26.94
C GLY A 421 25.76 -11.87 28.25
N MET A 422 24.60 -11.51 28.80
CA MET A 422 24.04 -12.04 30.04
C MET A 422 23.18 -13.29 29.80
N VAL A 423 23.22 -14.25 30.73
CA VAL A 423 22.41 -15.49 30.67
C VAL A 423 21.46 -15.55 31.87
N LEU A 424 20.14 -15.51 31.60
CA LEU A 424 19.07 -15.57 32.61
C LEU A 424 18.31 -16.91 32.56
N ALA A 425 18.12 -17.58 33.69
CA ALA A 425 17.12 -18.65 33.84
C ALA A 425 15.73 -18.07 34.11
N THR A 426 14.68 -18.71 33.56
CA THR A 426 13.27 -18.43 33.90
C THR A 426 12.38 -19.63 33.51
N LYS A 427 11.06 -19.50 33.62
CA LYS A 427 10.09 -20.50 33.12
C LYS A 427 9.15 -19.91 32.09
N LYS A 428 8.81 -20.67 31.05
CA LYS A 428 7.91 -20.24 29.97
C LYS A 428 6.45 -20.34 30.41
N ALA A 429 5.75 -19.20 30.46
CA ALA A 429 4.47 -19.10 31.16
C ALA A 429 3.31 -19.91 30.54
N LYS A 430 3.39 -20.21 29.23
CA LYS A 430 2.34 -20.91 28.46
C LYS A 430 2.65 -22.37 28.08
N LEU A 431 3.78 -22.91 28.54
CA LEU A 431 4.26 -24.26 28.21
C LEU A 431 4.52 -25.03 29.51
N ASP A 432 3.47 -25.25 30.30
CA ASP A 432 3.49 -25.92 31.62
C ASP A 432 4.59 -25.44 32.60
N LYS A 433 4.98 -24.17 32.51
CA LYS A 433 6.12 -23.60 33.26
C LYS A 433 7.44 -24.36 32.99
N LYS A 434 7.65 -24.87 31.77
CA LYS A 434 8.92 -25.44 31.31
C LYS A 434 10.05 -24.43 31.57
N GLU A 435 11.12 -24.91 32.20
CA GLU A 435 12.29 -24.09 32.47
C GLU A 435 13.11 -23.86 31.20
N ILE A 436 13.61 -22.64 31.04
CA ILE A 436 14.35 -22.18 29.87
C ILE A 436 15.49 -21.25 30.27
N VAL A 437 16.36 -20.94 29.31
CA VAL A 437 17.45 -19.96 29.45
C VAL A 437 17.30 -18.87 28.40
N LEU A 438 17.66 -17.64 28.75
CA LEU A 438 17.68 -16.47 27.87
C LEU A 438 19.11 -15.95 27.77
N LYS A 439 19.73 -16.06 26.59
CA LYS A 439 21.01 -15.38 26.28
C LYS A 439 20.67 -13.99 25.72
N ILE A 440 21.18 -12.94 26.35
CA ILE A 440 20.88 -11.53 26.05
C ILE A 440 22.17 -10.81 25.71
N GLN A 441 22.33 -10.40 24.45
CA GLN A 441 23.54 -9.74 23.95
C GLN A 441 23.23 -8.41 23.28
N LYS A 442 24.06 -7.39 23.54
CA LYS A 442 23.92 -6.07 22.90
C LYS A 442 24.19 -6.22 21.39
N ILE A 443 23.41 -5.53 20.58
CA ILE A 443 23.57 -5.52 19.12
C ILE A 443 24.54 -4.40 18.77
N GLU A 444 25.78 -4.78 18.46
CA GLU A 444 26.81 -3.88 17.92
C GLU A 444 26.93 -4.03 16.40
N ASP A 445 26.80 -5.26 15.89
CA ASP A 445 26.69 -5.58 14.47
C ASP A 445 25.52 -6.57 14.25
N GLU A 446 24.47 -6.14 13.53
CA GLU A 446 23.32 -6.98 13.22
C GLU A 446 23.67 -8.23 12.40
N GLN A 447 24.67 -8.16 11.52
CA GLN A 447 25.03 -9.26 10.63
C GLN A 447 25.62 -10.44 11.42
N HIS A 448 26.37 -10.18 12.48
CA HIS A 448 26.87 -11.21 13.40
C HIS A 448 25.72 -11.90 14.16
N ILE A 449 24.75 -11.12 14.67
CA ILE A 449 23.57 -11.65 15.36
C ILE A 449 22.72 -12.52 14.42
N GLN A 450 22.45 -12.03 13.19
CA GLN A 450 21.68 -12.79 12.20
C GLN A 450 22.41 -14.04 11.73
N ASN A 451 23.75 -14.02 11.62
CA ASN A 451 24.54 -15.22 11.33
C ASN A 451 24.37 -16.29 12.44
N GLU A 452 24.52 -15.93 13.72
CA GLU A 452 24.32 -16.84 14.86
C GLU A 452 22.89 -17.43 14.85
N ILE A 453 21.86 -16.59 14.69
CA ILE A 453 20.46 -17.03 14.59
C ILE A 453 20.27 -17.99 13.40
N SER A 454 20.78 -17.65 12.22
CA SER A 454 20.62 -18.46 11.01
C SER A 454 21.30 -19.83 11.09
N ILE A 455 22.39 -19.91 11.85
CA ILE A 455 23.09 -21.17 12.17
C ILE A 455 22.24 -21.98 13.13
N MET A 456 21.83 -21.41 14.27
CA MET A 456 21.02 -22.13 15.26
C MET A 456 19.64 -22.56 14.74
N GLN A 457 19.03 -21.82 13.81
CA GLN A 457 17.75 -22.21 13.19
C GLN A 457 17.86 -23.42 12.24
N LYS A 458 19.04 -23.67 11.65
CA LYS A 458 19.31 -24.86 10.81
C LYS A 458 19.49 -26.12 11.67
N LEU A 459 19.89 -25.96 12.93
CA LEU A 459 20.22 -27.04 13.85
C LEU A 459 19.01 -27.36 14.75
N LYS A 460 18.43 -28.56 14.60
CA LYS A 460 17.17 -28.96 15.26
C LYS A 460 17.23 -30.38 15.88
N GLU A 461 18.42 -30.84 16.26
CA GLU A 461 18.66 -32.14 16.88
C GLU A 461 18.96 -32.00 18.38
N PRO A 462 18.70 -33.05 19.20
CA PRO A 462 18.95 -33.01 20.64
C PRO A 462 20.44 -32.88 21.01
N LEU A 463 21.37 -33.05 20.07
CA LEU A 463 22.82 -32.87 20.22
C LEU A 463 23.29 -31.41 20.31
N VAL A 464 22.41 -30.45 20.02
CA VAL A 464 22.67 -29.01 20.06
C VAL A 464 21.64 -28.35 20.98
N VAL A 465 22.03 -27.30 21.70
CA VAL A 465 21.09 -26.52 22.52
C VAL A 465 20.05 -25.88 21.61
N GLN A 466 18.80 -26.30 21.76
CA GLN A 466 17.73 -25.85 20.87
C GLN A 466 17.43 -24.35 21.08
N LEU A 467 17.51 -23.58 19.99
CA LEU A 467 16.91 -22.26 19.90
C LEU A 467 15.39 -22.42 19.72
N TYR A 468 14.60 -21.94 20.68
CA TYR A 468 13.14 -21.94 20.63
C TYR A 468 12.57 -20.68 19.99
N ASP A 469 13.22 -19.53 20.16
CA ASP A 469 12.80 -18.25 19.59
C ASP A 469 13.95 -17.21 19.68
N SER A 470 13.91 -16.16 18.86
CA SER A 470 14.88 -15.05 18.90
C SER A 470 14.21 -13.73 18.55
N TYR A 471 14.46 -12.68 19.32
CA TYR A 471 13.88 -11.36 19.08
C TYR A 471 14.77 -10.23 19.61
N VAL A 472 14.54 -9.01 19.12
CA VAL A 472 15.24 -7.80 19.58
C VAL A 472 14.38 -7.07 20.60
N ILE A 473 15.00 -6.66 21.71
CA ILE A 473 14.49 -5.65 22.63
C ILE A 473 15.16 -4.33 22.24
N GLU A 474 14.35 -3.39 21.76
CA GLU A 474 14.79 -2.02 21.50
C GLU A 474 14.50 -1.19 22.74
N ASN A 475 15.53 -0.61 23.35
CA ASN A 475 15.37 0.13 24.59
C ASN A 475 14.70 1.48 24.29
N LYS A 476 13.45 1.66 24.75
CA LYS A 476 12.72 2.94 24.58
C LYS A 476 13.41 4.16 25.21
N ILE A 477 14.41 3.96 26.07
CA ILE A 477 15.06 5.00 26.88
C ILE A 477 16.48 5.35 26.38
N GLY A 478 17.04 4.58 25.42
CA GLY A 478 18.38 4.86 24.89
C GLY A 478 18.69 4.13 23.57
N PRO A 479 19.77 4.49 22.86
CA PRO A 479 20.07 3.97 21.51
C PRO A 479 20.48 2.48 21.48
N ASP A 480 20.62 1.83 22.64
CA ASP A 480 21.10 0.46 22.76
C ASP A 480 20.01 -0.57 22.48
N ARG A 481 20.26 -1.46 21.51
CA ARG A 481 19.39 -2.58 21.14
C ARG A 481 20.02 -3.88 21.64
N TYR A 482 19.18 -4.82 22.09
CA TYR A 482 19.61 -6.10 22.65
C TYR A 482 18.91 -7.24 21.93
N SER A 483 19.63 -8.27 21.52
CA SER A 483 19.05 -9.51 21.01
C SER A 483 18.89 -10.53 22.14
N VAL A 484 17.75 -11.22 22.15
CA VAL A 484 17.40 -12.24 23.13
C VAL A 484 17.19 -13.56 22.41
N PHE A 485 17.93 -14.58 22.83
CA PHE A 485 17.83 -15.96 22.34
C PHE A 485 17.14 -16.79 23.43
N GLU A 486 15.98 -17.37 23.12
CA GLU A 486 15.27 -18.29 24.00
C GLU A 486 15.80 -19.71 23.76
N LEU A 487 16.51 -20.26 24.75
CA LEU A 487 17.27 -21.50 24.66
C LEU A 487 16.74 -22.58 25.61
N GLU A 488 17.00 -23.84 25.25
CA GLU A 488 16.86 -24.99 26.14
C GLU A 488 17.68 -24.84 27.43
N LYS A 489 17.05 -25.07 28.60
CA LYS A 489 17.76 -25.07 29.88
C LYS A 489 18.47 -26.40 30.10
N CYS A 490 19.79 -26.35 30.14
CA CYS A 490 20.65 -27.44 30.60
C CYS A 490 20.98 -27.30 32.10
N SER A 491 21.55 -28.33 32.70
CA SER A 491 21.83 -28.42 34.15
C SER A 491 23.10 -27.64 34.56
N CYS A 492 24.16 -27.70 33.73
CA CYS A 492 25.41 -26.94 33.87
C CYS A 492 26.26 -27.05 32.59
N SER A 493 27.42 -26.40 32.53
CA SER A 493 28.44 -26.70 31.51
C SER A 493 29.14 -28.04 31.80
N LEU A 494 29.85 -28.58 30.81
CA LEU A 494 30.65 -29.80 30.96
C LEU A 494 31.81 -29.60 31.93
N ASP A 495 32.47 -28.43 31.92
CA ASP A 495 33.52 -28.13 32.91
C ASP A 495 32.99 -28.14 34.36
N GLU A 496 31.83 -27.51 34.59
CA GLU A 496 31.19 -27.53 35.90
C GLU A 496 30.72 -28.93 36.31
N TYR A 497 30.23 -29.74 35.36
CA TYR A 497 29.86 -31.13 35.61
C TYR A 497 31.07 -31.94 36.06
N LEU A 498 32.22 -31.80 35.36
CA LEU A 498 33.45 -32.50 35.68
C LEU A 498 34.03 -32.07 37.04
N ASP A 499 33.99 -30.78 37.45
CA ASP A 499 34.44 -30.38 38.79
C ASP A 499 33.51 -30.89 39.91
N ARG A 500 32.23 -31.11 39.62
CA ARG A 500 31.28 -31.74 40.56
C ARG A 500 31.59 -33.23 40.72
N GLN A 501 31.60 -34.01 39.62
CA GLN A 501 31.87 -35.45 39.65
C GLN A 501 33.25 -35.80 40.25
N ASN A 502 34.23 -34.91 40.06
CA ASN A 502 35.57 -35.05 40.64
C ASN A 502 35.55 -35.06 42.19
N LYS A 503 34.66 -34.31 42.84
CA LYS A 503 34.60 -34.24 44.32
C LYS A 503 34.16 -35.55 44.97
N ASP A 504 33.43 -36.39 44.24
CA ASP A 504 32.96 -37.71 44.69
C ASP A 504 33.97 -38.84 44.37
N GLY A 505 35.11 -38.50 43.76
CA GLY A 505 36.33 -39.33 43.77
C GLY A 505 36.49 -40.37 42.66
N GLN A 506 35.43 -40.74 41.93
CA GLN A 506 35.52 -41.65 40.77
C GLN A 506 34.59 -41.22 39.64
N PHE A 507 35.18 -40.63 38.59
CA PHE A 507 34.50 -40.48 37.30
C PHE A 507 34.93 -41.62 36.38
N ASN A 508 34.02 -42.56 36.10
CA ASN A 508 34.33 -43.83 35.44
C ASN A 508 34.77 -43.62 33.98
N ASP A 509 35.66 -44.50 33.49
CA ASP A 509 36.18 -44.44 32.13
C ASP A 509 35.08 -44.71 31.08
N ASP A 510 34.06 -45.53 31.40
CA ASP A 510 32.90 -45.73 30.53
C ASP A 510 32.07 -44.44 30.36
N ASP A 511 31.88 -43.66 31.43
CA ASP A 511 31.09 -42.43 31.40
C ASP A 511 31.84 -41.34 30.62
N LYS A 512 33.17 -41.22 30.82
CA LYS A 512 34.03 -40.40 29.95
C LYS A 512 33.90 -40.83 28.48
N TYR A 513 33.88 -42.13 28.19
CA TYR A 513 33.75 -42.64 26.82
C TYR A 513 32.38 -42.34 26.21
N GLN A 514 31.28 -42.41 26.99
CA GLN A 514 29.96 -41.99 26.51
C GLN A 514 29.88 -40.48 26.27
N ILE A 515 30.52 -39.65 27.09
CA ILE A 515 30.63 -38.20 26.83
C ILE A 515 31.47 -37.93 25.59
N ALA A 516 32.59 -38.63 25.40
CA ALA A 516 33.44 -38.51 24.22
C ALA A 516 32.68 -38.77 22.92
N ILE A 517 31.84 -39.82 22.89
CA ILE A 517 30.95 -40.14 21.76
C ILE A 517 30.01 -38.97 21.46
N GLN A 518 29.32 -38.42 22.47
CA GLN A 518 28.36 -37.32 22.26
C GLN A 518 29.03 -36.01 21.82
N ILE A 519 30.26 -35.74 22.26
CA ILE A 519 31.08 -34.61 21.78
C ILE A 519 31.42 -34.78 20.29
N ILE A 520 31.83 -35.98 19.88
CA ILE A 520 32.12 -36.29 18.47
C ILE A 520 30.87 -36.14 17.61
N ASP A 521 29.75 -36.75 18.03
CA ASP A 521 28.47 -36.71 17.28
C ASP A 521 27.91 -35.29 17.14
N SER A 522 27.92 -34.48 18.21
CA SER A 522 27.39 -33.11 18.17
C SER A 522 28.17 -32.17 17.24
N VAL A 523 29.50 -32.32 17.16
CA VAL A 523 30.32 -31.52 16.24
C VAL A 523 30.27 -32.09 14.81
N ASN A 524 30.22 -33.42 14.63
CA ASN A 524 30.01 -34.03 13.32
C ASN A 524 28.65 -33.65 12.71
N TYR A 525 27.61 -33.55 13.55
CA TYR A 525 26.29 -33.09 13.14
C TYR A 525 26.34 -31.70 12.50
N ILE A 526 26.95 -30.69 13.15
CA ILE A 526 27.04 -29.35 12.55
C ILE A 526 27.93 -29.33 11.29
N HIS A 527 28.97 -30.18 11.24
CA HIS A 527 29.83 -30.34 10.07
C HIS A 527 29.08 -30.90 8.85
N SER A 528 28.00 -31.66 9.06
CA SER A 528 27.14 -32.16 7.97
C SER A 528 26.36 -31.04 7.24
N PHE A 529 26.14 -29.89 7.90
CA PHE A 529 25.51 -28.68 7.33
C PHE A 529 26.55 -27.68 6.77
N ASN A 530 27.80 -28.11 6.58
CA ASN A 530 28.93 -27.24 6.25
C ASN A 530 29.18 -26.11 7.29
N ILE A 531 28.75 -26.27 8.53
CA ILE A 531 28.98 -25.29 9.61
C ILE A 531 30.23 -25.70 10.39
N ILE A 532 31.06 -24.72 10.77
CA ILE A 532 32.20 -24.88 11.69
C ILE A 532 32.02 -23.98 12.91
N HIS A 533 32.39 -24.48 14.08
CA HIS A 533 32.17 -23.80 15.35
C HIS A 533 33.26 -22.79 15.69
N ARG A 534 34.53 -23.11 15.39
CA ARG A 534 35.73 -22.29 15.64
C ARG A 534 36.02 -21.94 17.10
N ASP A 535 35.27 -22.48 18.07
CA ASP A 535 35.47 -22.25 19.51
C ASP A 535 35.05 -23.48 20.34
N ILE A 536 35.53 -24.66 19.94
CA ILE A 536 35.28 -25.91 20.66
C ILE A 536 36.12 -25.93 21.95
N LYS A 537 35.46 -25.91 23.10
CA LYS A 537 36.04 -25.88 24.46
C LYS A 537 35.03 -26.42 25.49
N PRO A 538 35.44 -26.88 26.69
CA PRO A 538 34.55 -27.48 27.69
C PRO A 538 33.34 -26.62 28.08
N GLU A 539 33.49 -25.30 28.08
CA GLU A 539 32.45 -24.35 28.49
C GLU A 539 31.30 -24.24 27.47
N ASN A 540 31.56 -24.58 26.20
CA ASN A 540 30.60 -24.53 25.10
C ASN A 540 29.85 -25.87 24.90
N PHE A 541 30.03 -26.84 25.80
CA PHE A 541 29.19 -28.03 25.90
C PHE A 541 28.40 -27.96 27.20
N LEU A 542 27.08 -28.12 27.11
CA LEU A 542 26.20 -28.17 28.28
C LEU A 542 25.76 -29.60 28.55
N VAL A 543 25.53 -29.89 29.83
CA VAL A 543 25.06 -31.19 30.32
C VAL A 543 23.61 -31.07 30.75
N TYR A 544 22.76 -31.96 30.25
CA TYR A 544 21.38 -32.12 30.68
C TYR A 544 21.22 -33.40 31.51
N LEU A 545 20.54 -33.29 32.66
CA LEU A 545 20.35 -34.36 33.64
C LEU A 545 18.86 -34.51 33.97
N ASP A 546 18.25 -35.60 33.52
CA ASP A 546 16.84 -35.95 33.77
C ASP A 546 16.70 -37.38 34.35
N GLY A 547 17.46 -37.66 35.42
CA GLY A 547 17.42 -38.95 36.13
C GLY A 547 17.98 -40.16 35.34
N LYS A 548 18.61 -39.92 34.20
CA LYS A 548 19.31 -40.91 33.36
C LYS A 548 20.80 -40.56 33.22
N GLN A 549 21.51 -41.25 32.34
CA GLN A 549 22.86 -40.90 31.88
C GLN A 549 22.92 -39.44 31.36
N PRO A 550 24.07 -38.74 31.46
CA PRO A 550 24.19 -37.34 31.09
C PRO A 550 24.13 -37.14 29.58
N GLU A 551 23.23 -36.26 29.14
CA GLU A 551 23.12 -35.83 27.74
C GLU A 551 23.99 -34.59 27.49
N ILE A 552 24.79 -34.60 26.43
CA ILE A 552 25.74 -33.53 26.08
C ILE A 552 25.24 -32.75 24.87
N LYS A 553 25.19 -31.42 24.99
CA LYS A 553 24.62 -30.49 24.01
C LYS A 553 25.60 -29.37 23.68
N LEU A 554 25.92 -29.19 22.40
CA LEU A 554 26.79 -28.10 21.92
C LEU A 554 26.06 -26.75 21.95
N CYS A 555 26.75 -25.67 22.34
CA CYS A 555 26.18 -24.31 22.45
C CYS A 555 27.17 -23.19 22.07
N ASP A 556 26.65 -21.96 21.99
CA ASP A 556 27.36 -20.69 21.72
C ASP A 556 27.92 -20.54 20.29
N PHE A 557 27.01 -20.32 19.34
CA PHE A 557 27.32 -20.22 17.91
C PHE A 557 27.78 -18.83 17.45
N GLY A 558 27.98 -17.85 18.35
CA GLY A 558 28.35 -16.47 18.01
C GLY A 558 29.67 -16.34 17.21
N LEU A 559 30.59 -17.31 17.36
CA LEU A 559 31.82 -17.41 16.58
C LEU A 559 31.75 -18.43 15.43
N SER A 560 30.61 -19.09 15.20
CA SER A 560 30.46 -20.09 14.13
C SER A 560 30.38 -19.46 12.74
N ALA A 561 30.68 -20.23 11.70
CA ALA A 561 30.51 -19.82 10.31
C ALA A 561 30.09 -20.99 9.41
N GLN A 562 29.30 -20.71 8.37
CA GLN A 562 29.00 -21.68 7.33
C GLN A 562 30.03 -21.58 6.20
N ILE A 563 30.67 -22.70 5.89
CA ILE A 563 31.56 -22.86 4.73
C ILE A 563 30.67 -22.92 3.48
N PRO A 564 30.94 -22.12 2.43
CA PRO A 564 30.22 -22.23 1.15
C PRO A 564 30.43 -23.63 0.53
N ASP A 565 29.38 -24.19 -0.08
CA ASP A 565 29.39 -25.59 -0.58
C ASP A 565 30.45 -25.88 -1.68
N ASN A 566 31.03 -24.84 -2.27
CA ASN A 566 32.13 -24.92 -3.24
C ASN A 566 33.53 -24.77 -2.61
N LYS A 567 33.65 -24.87 -1.28
CA LYS A 567 34.89 -24.72 -0.51
C LYS A 567 34.92 -25.68 0.68
N ASP A 568 36.13 -26.06 1.09
CA ASP A 568 36.37 -26.90 2.29
C ASP A 568 36.80 -26.09 3.53
N SER A 569 37.00 -24.78 3.38
CA SER A 569 37.51 -23.90 4.45
C SER A 569 37.13 -22.43 4.27
N ILE A 570 37.26 -21.68 5.37
CA ILE A 570 37.13 -20.22 5.43
C ILE A 570 38.47 -19.64 5.91
N GLN A 571 38.82 -18.46 5.42
CA GLN A 571 40.04 -17.75 5.81
C GLN A 571 39.69 -16.53 6.66
N ALA A 572 40.49 -16.27 7.69
CA ALA A 572 40.44 -15.02 8.47
C ALA A 572 41.86 -14.51 8.75
N ILE A 573 42.01 -13.20 8.91
CA ILE A 573 43.29 -12.59 9.32
C ILE A 573 43.42 -12.69 10.85
N GLU A 574 42.37 -12.30 11.56
CA GLU A 574 42.32 -12.38 13.03
C GLU A 574 42.19 -13.81 13.53
N SER A 575 42.70 -14.05 14.75
CA SER A 575 42.55 -15.34 15.43
C SER A 575 41.21 -15.37 16.15
N ILE A 576 40.28 -16.17 15.63
CA ILE A 576 38.92 -16.37 16.16
C ILE A 576 38.91 -17.58 17.12
N GLY A 577 38.25 -17.42 18.27
CA GLY A 577 38.03 -18.48 19.27
C GLY A 577 39.18 -18.67 20.27
N ASN A 578 39.04 -19.70 21.12
CA ASN A 578 40.03 -20.00 22.16
C ASN A 578 41.33 -20.57 21.57
N LEU A 579 42.39 -19.76 21.57
CA LEU A 579 43.74 -20.14 21.12
C LEU A 579 44.29 -21.39 21.81
N GLY A 580 43.85 -21.70 23.05
CA GLY A 580 44.26 -22.91 23.76
C GLY A 580 43.79 -24.21 23.11
N TYR A 581 42.66 -24.19 22.40
CA TYR A 581 42.09 -25.34 21.70
C TYR A 581 42.28 -25.27 20.18
N SER A 582 43.02 -24.27 19.68
CA SER A 582 43.18 -24.02 18.24
C SER A 582 44.19 -24.98 17.59
N ALA A 583 43.94 -25.29 16.31
CA ALA A 583 44.78 -26.20 15.52
C ALA A 583 46.12 -25.55 15.06
N PRO A 584 47.16 -26.33 14.73
CA PRO A 584 48.46 -25.81 14.29
C PRO A 584 48.37 -24.86 13.08
N GLU A 585 47.48 -25.16 12.13
CA GLU A 585 47.25 -24.33 10.92
C GLU A 585 46.68 -22.93 11.22
N ILE A 586 46.16 -22.70 12.43
CA ILE A 586 45.74 -21.39 12.94
C ILE A 586 46.88 -20.78 13.78
N LEU A 587 47.48 -21.57 14.67
CA LEU A 587 48.44 -21.08 15.69
C LEU A 587 49.85 -20.76 15.18
N ASN A 588 50.28 -21.38 14.07
CA ASN A 588 51.61 -21.19 13.49
C ASN A 588 51.68 -20.06 12.45
N LYS A 589 50.55 -19.39 12.20
CA LYS A 589 50.46 -18.22 11.33
C LYS A 589 50.79 -16.94 12.10
N GLN A 590 51.55 -16.04 11.48
CA GLN A 590 51.75 -14.69 12.01
C GLN A 590 50.43 -13.90 11.98
N ASP A 591 50.34 -12.81 12.73
CA ASP A 591 49.09 -12.04 12.85
C ASP A 591 48.55 -11.54 11.50
N ASN A 592 49.45 -11.16 10.59
CA ASN A 592 49.11 -10.70 9.23
C ASN A 592 48.93 -11.84 8.19
N GLU A 593 49.12 -13.11 8.56
CA GLU A 593 48.91 -14.25 7.66
C GLU A 593 47.49 -14.82 7.77
N LEU A 594 46.92 -15.22 6.63
CA LEU A 594 45.62 -15.88 6.54
C LEU A 594 45.63 -17.22 7.29
N LYS A 595 44.74 -17.32 8.28
CA LYS A 595 44.47 -18.50 9.09
C LYS A 595 43.31 -19.27 8.48
N ILE A 596 43.47 -20.59 8.36
CA ILE A 596 42.51 -21.45 7.65
C ILE A 596 41.67 -22.22 8.68
N TYR A 597 40.36 -21.98 8.66
CA TYR A 597 39.38 -22.66 9.50
C TYR A 597 38.60 -23.67 8.64
N SER A 598 38.50 -24.92 9.09
CA SER A 598 37.87 -26.02 8.38
C SER A 598 37.22 -27.00 9.35
N LYS A 599 36.43 -27.95 8.83
CA LYS A 599 35.91 -29.08 9.63
C LYS A 599 37.04 -29.83 10.36
N LYS A 600 38.21 -29.94 9.74
CA LYS A 600 39.39 -30.58 10.34
C LYS A 600 40.08 -29.72 11.41
N SER A 601 39.95 -28.40 11.40
CA SER A 601 40.46 -27.57 12.53
C SER A 601 39.59 -27.75 13.77
N ASP A 602 38.26 -27.77 13.63
CA ASP A 602 37.35 -28.15 14.72
C ASP A 602 37.60 -29.58 15.22
N SER A 603 37.89 -30.52 14.30
CA SER A 603 38.24 -31.92 14.64
C SER A 603 39.46 -32.01 15.58
N TYR A 604 40.46 -31.14 15.39
CA TYR A 604 41.61 -31.04 16.28
C TYR A 604 41.23 -30.49 17.66
N SER A 605 40.38 -29.46 17.70
CA SER A 605 39.86 -28.89 18.95
C SER A 605 39.04 -29.92 19.75
N VAL A 606 38.24 -30.75 19.08
CA VAL A 606 37.58 -31.91 19.69
C VAL A 606 38.62 -32.87 20.27
N GLY A 607 39.68 -33.21 19.53
CA GLY A 607 40.77 -34.04 20.03
C GLY A 607 41.40 -33.51 21.33
N LEU A 608 41.64 -32.21 21.44
CA LEU A 608 42.14 -31.57 22.67
C LEU A 608 41.11 -31.58 23.81
N LEU A 609 39.82 -31.43 23.52
CA LEU A 609 38.74 -31.58 24.50
C LEU A 609 38.64 -33.03 25.02
N LEU A 610 38.87 -34.04 24.18
CA LEU A 610 38.94 -35.44 24.62
C LEU A 610 40.16 -35.70 25.53
N VAL A 611 41.32 -35.07 25.25
CA VAL A 611 42.48 -35.11 26.16
C VAL A 611 42.14 -34.49 27.52
N PHE A 612 41.43 -33.36 27.52
CA PHE A 612 40.97 -32.70 28.75
C PHE A 612 40.02 -33.58 29.56
N LEU A 613 39.06 -34.25 28.89
CA LEU A 613 38.11 -35.17 29.52
C LEU A 613 38.81 -36.39 30.15
N ASP A 614 39.72 -37.03 29.41
CA ASP A 614 40.42 -38.24 29.88
C ASP A 614 41.43 -37.93 31.03
N ASN A 615 41.98 -36.71 31.05
CA ASN A 615 43.05 -36.28 31.97
C ASN A 615 42.65 -35.09 32.88
N TYR A 616 41.36 -34.95 33.20
CA TYR A 616 40.79 -33.75 33.86
C TYR A 616 41.53 -33.31 35.13
N GLN A 617 41.98 -34.26 35.96
CA GLN A 617 42.68 -33.99 37.21
C GLN A 617 43.95 -33.14 37.04
N ASP A 618 44.78 -33.51 36.07
CA ASP A 618 46.07 -32.86 35.79
C ASP A 618 45.88 -31.52 35.07
N LEU A 619 44.78 -31.37 34.33
CA LEU A 619 44.58 -30.29 33.36
C LEU A 619 43.64 -29.17 33.83
N LYS A 620 42.70 -29.42 34.75
CA LYS A 620 41.61 -28.47 35.08
C LYS A 620 42.01 -27.05 35.45
N LYS A 621 43.25 -26.82 35.90
CA LYS A 621 43.76 -25.47 36.23
C LYS A 621 44.46 -24.75 35.07
N ASN A 622 45.00 -25.47 34.09
CA ASN A 622 45.99 -24.94 33.14
C ASN A 622 45.83 -25.48 31.69
N ALA A 623 44.71 -26.15 31.36
CA ALA A 623 44.53 -26.80 30.07
C ALA A 623 44.79 -25.89 28.85
N PRO A 624 44.19 -24.67 28.74
CA PRO A 624 44.38 -23.83 27.55
C PRO A 624 45.85 -23.43 27.33
N PHE A 625 46.57 -23.10 28.40
CA PHE A 625 48.00 -22.75 28.33
C PHE A 625 48.86 -23.96 27.96
N THR A 626 48.54 -25.13 28.51
CA THR A 626 49.30 -26.37 28.29
C THR A 626 49.12 -26.87 26.85
N PHE A 627 47.89 -26.84 26.34
CA PHE A 627 47.57 -27.18 24.96
C PHE A 627 48.17 -26.17 23.96
N LEU A 628 48.06 -24.87 24.21
CA LEU A 628 48.73 -23.84 23.37
C LEU A 628 50.24 -24.08 23.27
N LEU A 629 50.90 -24.36 24.40
CA LEU A 629 52.33 -24.61 24.46
C LEU A 629 52.72 -25.92 23.76
N MET A 630 51.90 -26.97 23.91
CA MET A 630 52.08 -28.26 23.23
C MET A 630 51.96 -28.09 21.72
N THR A 631 50.84 -27.53 21.24
CA THR A 631 50.55 -27.36 19.81
C THR A 631 51.60 -26.50 19.11
N LYS A 632 52.17 -25.48 19.77
CA LYS A 632 53.26 -24.67 19.20
C LYS A 632 54.67 -25.29 19.30
N LYS A 633 54.92 -26.27 20.17
CA LYS A 633 56.30 -26.78 20.45
C LYS A 633 56.49 -28.29 20.23
N GLN A 634 55.44 -29.04 19.89
CA GLN A 634 55.46 -30.51 19.78
C GLN A 634 54.67 -31.03 18.56
N LEU A 635 54.71 -30.30 17.42
CA LEU A 635 53.95 -30.63 16.20
C LEU A 635 54.09 -32.10 15.78
N ASP A 636 55.32 -32.56 15.59
CA ASP A 636 55.58 -33.88 14.97
C ASP A 636 55.19 -35.06 15.88
N LYS A 637 55.11 -34.80 17.19
CA LYS A 637 54.90 -35.80 18.23
C LYS A 637 54.15 -35.22 19.43
N PRO A 638 52.82 -35.09 19.34
CA PRO A 638 51.99 -34.63 20.44
C PRO A 638 52.23 -35.45 21.72
N PHE A 639 52.12 -34.78 22.86
CA PHE A 639 52.22 -35.34 24.22
C PHE A 639 53.60 -35.86 24.66
N GLU A 640 54.52 -36.29 23.78
CA GLU A 640 55.81 -36.93 24.14
C GLU A 640 56.69 -36.10 25.10
N LYS A 641 56.68 -34.76 25.00
CA LYS A 641 57.46 -33.86 25.87
C LYS A 641 56.57 -33.09 26.86
N SER A 642 55.29 -33.41 26.92
CA SER A 642 54.35 -32.83 27.89
C SER A 642 54.44 -33.53 29.24
N LYS A 643 53.98 -32.90 30.32
CA LYS A 643 53.84 -33.56 31.63
C LYS A 643 52.53 -34.36 31.78
N ILE A 644 51.72 -34.46 30.71
CA ILE A 644 50.39 -35.07 30.74
C ILE A 644 50.54 -36.59 30.61
N LYS A 645 50.03 -37.35 31.60
CA LYS A 645 50.09 -38.82 31.60
C LYS A 645 48.89 -39.45 30.89
N ILE A 646 48.85 -39.36 29.56
CA ILE A 646 47.76 -39.95 28.78
C ILE A 646 47.74 -41.48 28.89
N ASN A 647 46.57 -42.03 29.24
CA ASN A 647 46.31 -43.45 29.24
C ASN A 647 46.21 -43.98 27.81
N LYS A 648 47.32 -44.47 27.25
CA LYS A 648 47.36 -45.00 25.87
C LYS A 648 46.49 -46.25 25.63
N ASN A 649 45.95 -46.85 26.69
CA ASN A 649 45.08 -48.02 26.63
C ASN A 649 43.58 -47.65 26.72
N SER A 650 43.21 -46.37 26.87
CA SER A 650 41.80 -45.96 26.89
C SER A 650 41.18 -46.01 25.48
N GLU A 651 39.89 -46.32 25.38
CA GLU A 651 39.17 -46.27 24.11
C GLU A 651 39.10 -44.84 23.55
N ILE A 652 39.08 -43.82 24.43
CA ILE A 652 39.14 -42.40 24.07
C ILE A 652 40.48 -42.08 23.36
N TYR A 653 41.59 -42.69 23.78
CA TYR A 653 42.90 -42.46 23.18
C TYR A 653 42.96 -42.82 21.69
N LYS A 654 42.16 -43.80 21.24
CA LYS A 654 42.06 -44.16 19.81
C LYS A 654 41.56 -42.97 18.98
N PHE A 655 40.55 -42.24 19.47
CA PHE A 655 40.07 -41.02 18.84
C PHE A 655 41.08 -39.87 18.94
N ILE A 656 41.70 -39.67 20.12
CA ILE A 656 42.73 -38.63 20.33
C ILE A 656 43.88 -38.79 19.31
N ASN A 657 44.34 -40.02 19.08
CA ASN A 657 45.45 -40.32 18.17
C ASN A 657 45.12 -40.04 16.68
N LEU A 658 43.85 -39.98 16.30
CA LEU A 658 43.40 -39.67 14.93
C LEU A 658 43.06 -38.18 14.76
N LEU A 659 42.65 -37.50 15.83
CA LEU A 659 42.20 -36.11 15.83
C LEU A 659 43.32 -35.11 16.15
N VAL A 660 44.23 -35.44 17.06
CA VAL A 660 45.35 -34.56 17.46
C VAL A 660 46.56 -34.83 16.55
N VAL A 661 46.38 -34.63 15.24
CA VAL A 661 47.42 -34.80 14.21
C VAL A 661 47.80 -33.45 13.63
N SER A 662 49.10 -33.16 13.51
CA SER A 662 49.54 -31.81 13.11
C SER A 662 49.25 -31.47 11.65
N ASP A 663 49.41 -32.43 10.74
CA ASP A 663 49.02 -32.25 9.33
C ASP A 663 47.50 -32.43 9.19
N SER A 664 46.82 -31.36 8.79
CA SER A 664 45.37 -31.37 8.53
C SER A 664 44.98 -32.33 7.40
N SER A 665 45.87 -32.64 6.45
CA SER A 665 45.60 -33.65 5.41
C SER A 665 45.43 -35.05 5.99
N GLN A 666 46.32 -35.44 6.93
CA GLN A 666 46.36 -36.76 7.57
C GLN A 666 45.43 -36.88 8.79
N ARG A 667 45.00 -35.76 9.37
CA ARG A 667 44.03 -35.73 10.48
C ARG A 667 42.69 -36.31 10.03
N ALA A 668 42.09 -37.20 10.84
CA ALA A 668 40.75 -37.69 10.56
C ALA A 668 39.70 -36.58 10.66
N SER A 669 38.66 -36.63 9.83
CA SER A 669 37.44 -35.85 10.08
C SER A 669 36.55 -36.60 11.06
N LEU A 670 35.65 -35.88 11.75
CA LEU A 670 34.68 -36.52 12.65
C LEU A 670 33.70 -37.45 11.89
N TYR A 671 33.46 -37.20 10.60
CA TYR A 671 32.70 -38.11 9.75
C TYR A 671 33.40 -39.46 9.60
N ASP A 672 34.71 -39.46 9.31
CA ASP A 672 35.51 -40.69 9.19
C ASP A 672 35.48 -41.50 10.50
N ILE A 673 35.58 -40.81 11.65
CA ILE A 673 35.48 -41.45 12.97
C ILE A 673 34.12 -42.12 13.17
N VAL A 674 33.01 -41.43 12.85
CA VAL A 674 31.65 -41.96 13.02
C VAL A 674 31.34 -43.08 12.03
N GLU A 675 31.85 -43.01 10.78
CA GLU A 675 31.65 -44.05 9.76
C GLU A 675 32.45 -45.33 10.04
N GLN A 676 33.65 -45.22 10.60
CA GLN A 676 34.54 -46.36 10.89
C GLN A 676 34.27 -47.05 12.25
N SER A 677 33.34 -46.53 13.05
CA SER A 677 33.15 -46.94 14.46
C SER A 677 31.92 -47.82 14.73
N ASP A 678 31.93 -48.41 15.93
CA ASP A 678 31.03 -49.45 16.43
C ASP A 678 29.52 -49.11 16.34
N THR A 679 28.71 -50.16 16.40
CA THR A 679 27.23 -50.20 16.36
C THR A 679 26.49 -49.12 17.15
N LYS A 680 27.10 -48.55 18.19
CA LYS A 680 26.54 -47.41 18.97
C LYS A 680 26.29 -46.16 18.11
N PHE A 681 27.20 -45.82 17.19
CA PHE A 681 27.09 -44.64 16.31
C PHE A 681 26.00 -44.79 15.23
N LEU A 682 25.75 -46.02 14.78
CA LEU A 682 24.76 -46.34 13.75
C LEU A 682 23.30 -46.03 14.15
N THR A 683 23.01 -45.96 15.44
CA THR A 683 21.67 -45.64 15.96
C THR A 683 21.27 -44.19 15.65
N ASN A 684 22.14 -43.23 15.98
CA ASN A 684 21.92 -41.79 15.74
C ASN A 684 21.88 -41.48 14.22
N SER A 685 22.71 -42.16 13.42
CA SER A 685 22.75 -42.00 11.95
C SER A 685 21.40 -42.29 11.27
N LYS A 686 20.59 -43.21 11.79
CA LYS A 686 19.27 -43.52 11.23
C LYS A 686 18.24 -42.42 11.49
N GLU A 687 18.19 -41.87 12.70
CA GLU A 687 17.31 -40.76 13.03
C GLU A 687 17.72 -39.50 12.27
N MET A 688 19.03 -39.21 12.22
CA MET A 688 19.59 -38.07 11.49
C MET A 688 19.31 -38.13 9.97
N LYS A 689 19.30 -39.32 9.35
CA LYS A 689 18.85 -39.49 7.95
C LYS A 689 17.36 -39.22 7.77
N GLN A 690 16.52 -39.62 8.71
CA GLN A 690 15.08 -39.28 8.69
C GLN A 690 14.84 -37.78 8.95
N ILE A 691 15.65 -37.15 9.81
CA ILE A 691 15.52 -35.73 10.16
C ILE A 691 16.12 -34.82 9.09
N LEU A 692 17.14 -35.23 8.34
CA LEU A 692 17.56 -34.54 7.11
C LEU A 692 16.42 -34.54 6.07
N GLN A 693 15.74 -35.68 5.86
CA GLN A 693 14.52 -35.73 5.05
C GLN A 693 13.40 -34.82 5.60
N LYS A 694 13.23 -34.76 6.93
CA LYS A 694 12.23 -33.92 7.60
C LYS A 694 12.58 -32.43 7.60
N THR A 695 13.86 -32.08 7.55
CA THR A 695 14.37 -30.70 7.59
C THR A 695 14.36 -30.09 6.18
N LEU A 696 14.63 -30.88 5.15
CA LEU A 696 14.27 -30.56 3.76
C LEU A 696 12.77 -30.30 3.57
N LEU A 697 11.90 -30.84 4.43
CA LEU A 697 10.46 -30.56 4.46
C LEU A 697 10.05 -29.40 5.41
N MET A 698 10.95 -28.91 6.26
CA MET A 698 10.70 -27.82 7.23
C MET A 698 11.39 -26.49 6.85
N GLN A 699 12.06 -26.41 5.71
CA GLN A 699 12.60 -25.13 5.19
C GLN A 699 11.53 -24.22 4.57
N ASN A 700 10.27 -24.69 4.46
CA ASN A 700 9.15 -23.99 3.83
C ASN A 700 8.34 -23.07 4.78
N ASP A 701 8.75 -22.94 6.05
CA ASP A 701 8.04 -22.10 7.04
C ASP A 701 8.85 -20.85 7.42
N LYS A 702 9.02 -19.91 6.48
CA LYS A 702 9.23 -18.50 6.88
C LYS A 702 7.95 -17.96 7.51
N LYS A 703 8.09 -17.03 8.46
CA LYS A 703 6.95 -16.19 8.91
C LYS A 703 6.50 -15.35 7.73
N ILE A 704 5.41 -15.77 7.10
CA ILE A 704 4.76 -15.00 6.04
C ILE A 704 4.08 -13.80 6.70
N GLU A 705 4.58 -12.60 6.38
CA GLU A 705 3.86 -11.36 6.65
C GLU A 705 2.49 -11.45 5.98
N GLN A 706 1.42 -11.12 6.71
CA GLN A 706 0.09 -11.13 6.11
C GLN A 706 0.06 -10.10 4.96
N ASN A 707 -0.03 -10.64 3.73
CA ASN A 707 -0.02 -9.92 2.44
C ASN A 707 1.37 -9.70 1.78
N SER A 708 2.38 -10.50 2.10
CA SER A 708 3.61 -10.54 1.29
C SER A 708 3.32 -11.00 -0.15
N THR A 709 3.82 -10.25 -1.13
CA THR A 709 3.59 -10.50 -2.57
C THR A 709 4.89 -10.84 -3.30
N ILE A 710 4.84 -11.81 -4.22
CA ILE A 710 5.94 -12.14 -5.14
C ILE A 710 5.44 -12.23 -6.59
N GLU A 711 6.26 -11.73 -7.52
CA GLU A 711 6.11 -11.97 -8.96
C GLU A 711 7.20 -12.92 -9.47
N ILE A 712 6.82 -13.92 -10.27
CA ILE A 712 7.68 -14.99 -10.78
C ILE A 712 7.54 -15.05 -12.30
N SER A 713 8.66 -14.91 -13.00
CA SER A 713 8.75 -14.94 -14.47
C SER A 713 9.62 -16.09 -15.01
N SER A 714 10.16 -16.94 -14.13
CA SER A 714 10.96 -18.12 -14.46
C SER A 714 10.53 -19.32 -13.61
N LEU A 715 10.62 -20.54 -14.18
CA LEU A 715 10.37 -21.79 -13.45
C LEU A 715 11.41 -22.04 -12.34
N GLU A 716 12.63 -21.53 -12.49
CA GLU A 716 13.71 -21.68 -11.49
C GLU A 716 13.36 -20.93 -10.18
N ASP A 717 12.63 -19.83 -10.30
CA ASP A 717 12.20 -18.98 -9.19
C ASP A 717 10.97 -19.52 -8.45
N LEU A 718 10.35 -20.61 -8.92
CA LEU A 718 9.12 -21.17 -8.33
C LEU A 718 9.31 -21.61 -6.87
N SER A 719 10.52 -22.01 -6.49
CA SER A 719 10.90 -22.30 -5.10
C SER A 719 10.67 -21.12 -4.15
N LYS A 720 10.83 -19.88 -4.64
CA LYS A 720 10.65 -18.65 -3.86
C LYS A 720 9.18 -18.40 -3.49
N ALA A 721 8.22 -18.98 -4.21
CA ALA A 721 6.78 -18.81 -3.94
C ALA A 721 6.32 -19.39 -2.59
N GLN A 722 7.10 -20.30 -2.00
CA GLN A 722 6.73 -21.01 -0.77
C GLN A 722 6.59 -20.07 0.45
N ASP A 723 7.30 -18.93 0.41
CA ASP A 723 7.38 -17.93 1.48
C ASP A 723 6.34 -16.79 1.36
N TYR A 724 5.37 -16.88 0.44
CA TYR A 724 4.43 -15.79 0.13
C TYR A 724 2.98 -16.26 0.13
N ASN A 725 2.04 -15.39 0.56
CA ASN A 725 0.61 -15.68 0.48
C ASN A 725 -0.06 -15.11 -0.76
N ILE A 726 0.51 -14.07 -1.38
CA ILE A 726 0.07 -13.51 -2.67
C ILE A 726 1.13 -13.84 -3.71
N VAL A 727 0.81 -14.74 -4.64
CA VAL A 727 1.75 -15.26 -5.63
C VAL A 727 1.25 -14.94 -7.04
N THR A 728 2.05 -14.23 -7.82
CA THR A 728 1.82 -13.96 -9.24
C THR A 728 2.89 -14.65 -10.07
N ILE A 729 2.49 -15.53 -10.99
CA ILE A 729 3.36 -16.25 -11.90
C ILE A 729 2.97 -15.86 -13.33
N ASN A 730 3.91 -15.36 -14.12
CA ASN A 730 3.71 -15.09 -15.55
C ASN A 730 4.71 -15.88 -16.39
N LEU A 731 4.22 -16.95 -17.00
CA LEU A 731 4.95 -17.84 -17.91
C LEU A 731 4.21 -17.94 -19.26
N SER A 732 3.59 -16.84 -19.69
CA SER A 732 2.97 -16.76 -21.02
C SER A 732 4.02 -16.98 -22.13
N TYR A 733 3.61 -17.61 -23.23
CA TYR A 733 4.44 -17.92 -24.41
C TYR A 733 5.74 -18.72 -24.15
N ASN A 734 5.84 -19.48 -23.06
CA ASN A 734 7.04 -20.25 -22.70
C ASN A 734 7.09 -21.69 -23.29
N ILE A 735 6.18 -22.04 -24.21
CA ILE A 735 6.06 -23.38 -24.85
C ILE A 735 5.88 -24.52 -23.82
N ILE A 736 5.26 -24.22 -22.67
CA ILE A 736 4.98 -25.18 -21.60
C ILE A 736 4.01 -26.24 -22.13
N ARG A 737 4.44 -27.50 -22.10
CA ARG A 737 3.63 -28.68 -22.45
C ARG A 737 3.07 -29.36 -21.20
N ALA A 738 2.26 -30.40 -21.38
CA ALA A 738 1.65 -31.16 -20.28
C ALA A 738 2.62 -31.51 -19.12
N GLN A 739 3.84 -31.97 -19.44
CA GLN A 739 4.85 -32.26 -18.40
C GLN A 739 5.27 -31.01 -17.62
N GLY A 740 5.57 -29.89 -18.30
CA GLY A 740 5.93 -28.64 -17.61
C GLY A 740 4.77 -28.04 -16.79
N ALA A 741 3.52 -28.26 -17.21
CA ALA A 741 2.34 -27.90 -16.42
C ALA A 741 2.17 -28.78 -15.17
N LYS A 742 2.53 -30.06 -15.27
CA LYS A 742 2.60 -30.98 -14.13
C LYS A 742 3.73 -30.61 -13.16
N ASP A 743 4.90 -30.24 -13.68
CA ASP A 743 6.04 -29.80 -12.85
C ASP A 743 5.69 -28.49 -12.12
N LEU A 744 5.07 -27.53 -12.82
CA LEU A 744 4.52 -26.30 -12.25
C LEU A 744 3.43 -26.56 -11.20
N GLY A 745 2.46 -27.44 -11.49
CA GLY A 745 1.44 -27.86 -10.53
C GLY A 745 2.03 -28.51 -9.28
N THR A 746 3.08 -29.32 -9.46
CA THR A 746 3.84 -29.93 -8.35
C THR A 746 4.56 -28.89 -7.50
N GLY A 747 5.12 -27.83 -8.11
CA GLY A 747 5.71 -26.72 -7.38
C GLY A 747 4.68 -25.85 -6.65
N ILE A 748 3.56 -25.52 -7.29
CA ILE A 748 2.45 -24.77 -6.67
C ILE A 748 1.91 -25.53 -5.45
N ALA A 749 1.77 -26.85 -5.53
CA ALA A 749 1.32 -27.69 -4.41
C ALA A 749 2.22 -27.62 -3.16
N GLN A 750 3.50 -27.23 -3.31
CA GLN A 750 4.43 -27.04 -2.18
C GLN A 750 4.17 -25.70 -1.45
N CYS A 751 3.47 -24.76 -2.08
CA CYS A 751 3.17 -23.44 -1.56
C CYS A 751 1.87 -23.46 -0.73
N LYS A 752 1.95 -24.03 0.47
CA LYS A 752 0.77 -24.33 1.33
C LYS A 752 0.04 -23.09 1.85
N ASN A 753 0.69 -21.94 1.83
CA ASN A 753 0.22 -20.71 2.46
C ASN A 753 -0.42 -19.70 1.49
N ILE A 754 -0.51 -20.04 0.20
CA ILE A 754 -1.15 -19.16 -0.80
C ILE A 754 -2.61 -18.90 -0.44
N THR A 755 -2.97 -17.62 -0.31
CA THR A 755 -4.35 -17.12 -0.21
C THR A 755 -4.82 -16.50 -1.53
N SER A 756 -3.90 -15.92 -2.31
CA SER A 756 -4.17 -15.37 -3.64
C SER A 756 -3.17 -15.89 -4.67
N LEU A 757 -3.65 -16.55 -5.72
CA LEU A 757 -2.84 -17.03 -6.84
C LEU A 757 -3.26 -16.33 -8.13
N THR A 758 -2.31 -15.68 -8.81
CA THR A 758 -2.45 -15.25 -10.20
C THR A 758 -1.47 -16.04 -11.06
N LEU A 759 -1.96 -16.81 -12.01
CA LEU A 759 -1.15 -17.66 -12.88
C LEU A 759 -1.48 -17.39 -14.34
N ASN A 760 -0.57 -16.74 -15.06
CA ASN A 760 -0.66 -16.50 -16.49
C ASN A 760 0.18 -17.50 -17.28
N LEU A 761 -0.50 -18.37 -18.03
CA LEU A 761 0.04 -19.39 -18.91
C LEU A 761 -0.48 -19.25 -20.35
N TYR A 762 -0.93 -18.05 -20.74
CA TYR A 762 -1.42 -17.77 -22.09
C TYR A 762 -0.42 -18.19 -23.18
N GLY A 763 -0.91 -18.82 -24.26
CA GLY A 763 -0.12 -19.10 -25.46
C GLY A 763 0.91 -20.22 -25.30
N ASN A 764 0.61 -21.22 -24.47
CA ASN A 764 1.44 -22.41 -24.25
C ASN A 764 0.85 -23.64 -24.99
N SER A 765 1.19 -24.86 -24.58
CA SER A 765 0.71 -26.10 -25.22
C SER A 765 0.41 -27.18 -24.18
N ILE A 766 -0.27 -26.75 -23.11
CA ILE A 766 -0.53 -27.54 -21.89
C ILE A 766 -1.39 -28.78 -22.17
N GLY A 767 -2.45 -28.65 -22.97
CA GLY A 767 -3.37 -29.73 -23.29
C GLY A 767 -4.16 -30.28 -22.09
N ALA A 768 -5.08 -31.22 -22.35
CA ALA A 768 -5.99 -31.75 -21.33
C ALA A 768 -5.27 -32.31 -20.08
N GLN A 769 -4.24 -33.14 -20.27
CA GLN A 769 -3.50 -33.75 -19.18
C GLN A 769 -2.73 -32.71 -18.34
N GLY A 770 -2.11 -31.71 -18.97
CA GLY A 770 -1.43 -30.64 -18.25
C GLY A 770 -2.39 -29.76 -17.44
N ALA A 771 -3.59 -29.52 -17.96
CA ALA A 771 -4.65 -28.82 -17.24
C ALA A 771 -5.12 -29.60 -16.00
N LYS A 772 -5.27 -30.91 -16.12
CA LYS A 772 -5.53 -31.80 -14.98
C LYS A 772 -4.43 -31.71 -13.92
N ASP A 773 -3.18 -31.94 -14.32
CA ASP A 773 -2.05 -31.96 -13.38
C ASP A 773 -1.84 -30.60 -12.69
N LEU A 774 -2.05 -29.49 -13.42
CA LEU A 774 -2.03 -28.14 -12.86
C LEU A 774 -3.18 -27.91 -11.86
N GLY A 775 -4.39 -28.34 -12.22
CA GLY A 775 -5.57 -28.30 -11.34
C GLY A 775 -5.33 -29.08 -10.04
N THR A 776 -4.81 -30.30 -10.14
CA THR A 776 -4.44 -31.14 -8.99
C THR A 776 -3.36 -30.50 -8.12
N GLY A 777 -2.46 -29.70 -8.70
CA GLY A 777 -1.50 -28.88 -7.97
C GLY A 777 -2.17 -27.77 -7.16
N ILE A 778 -2.96 -26.92 -7.83
CA ILE A 778 -3.71 -25.81 -7.22
C ILE A 778 -4.68 -26.32 -6.13
N ALA A 779 -5.31 -27.47 -6.35
CA ALA A 779 -6.22 -28.10 -5.40
C ALA A 779 -5.57 -28.42 -4.04
N GLN A 780 -4.24 -28.54 -3.95
CA GLN A 780 -3.54 -28.78 -2.68
C GLN A 780 -3.38 -27.52 -1.83
N CYS A 781 -3.45 -26.32 -2.42
CA CYS A 781 -3.40 -25.04 -1.72
C CYS A 781 -4.74 -24.70 -1.03
N LYS A 782 -5.02 -25.34 0.11
CA LYS A 782 -6.33 -25.27 0.79
C LYS A 782 -6.72 -23.88 1.31
N ASN A 783 -5.78 -22.93 1.37
CA ASN A 783 -6.00 -21.57 1.87
C ASN A 783 -6.40 -20.55 0.80
N ILE A 784 -6.46 -20.95 -0.48
CA ILE A 784 -6.80 -20.03 -1.58
C ILE A 784 -8.23 -19.50 -1.42
N THR A 785 -8.35 -18.17 -1.36
CA THR A 785 -9.59 -17.40 -1.42
C THR A 785 -9.76 -16.65 -2.74
N SER A 786 -8.65 -16.31 -3.41
CA SER A 786 -8.61 -15.65 -4.72
C SER A 786 -7.78 -16.47 -5.71
N LEU A 787 -8.40 -16.89 -6.82
CA LEU A 787 -7.73 -17.64 -7.89
C LEU A 787 -7.94 -16.94 -9.23
N THR A 788 -6.86 -16.51 -9.87
CA THR A 788 -6.83 -16.04 -11.25
C THR A 788 -5.96 -16.97 -12.07
N LEU A 789 -6.54 -17.64 -13.07
CA LEU A 789 -5.86 -18.61 -13.92
C LEU A 789 -6.11 -18.28 -15.39
N ASP A 790 -5.06 -17.87 -16.10
CA ASP A 790 -5.09 -17.69 -17.55
C ASP A 790 -4.44 -18.87 -18.26
N LEU A 791 -5.28 -19.69 -18.86
CA LEU A 791 -4.95 -20.84 -19.71
C LEU A 791 -5.41 -20.59 -21.15
N SER A 792 -5.59 -19.34 -21.58
CA SER A 792 -6.02 -19.06 -22.96
C SER A 792 -5.00 -19.56 -23.99
N ASN A 793 -5.50 -20.01 -25.15
CA ASN A 793 -4.70 -20.61 -26.23
C ASN A 793 -3.73 -21.72 -25.76
N ASN A 794 -4.28 -22.81 -25.22
CA ASN A 794 -3.51 -23.95 -24.66
C ASN A 794 -3.97 -25.34 -25.10
N ARG A 795 -4.99 -25.43 -25.97
CA ARG A 795 -5.57 -26.69 -26.48
C ARG A 795 -6.12 -27.61 -25.37
N ILE A 796 -6.70 -27.03 -24.32
CA ILE A 796 -7.20 -27.77 -23.15
C ILE A 796 -8.31 -28.76 -23.50
N GLY A 797 -9.23 -28.40 -24.40
CA GLY A 797 -10.35 -29.24 -24.83
C GLY A 797 -11.36 -29.57 -23.72
N ALA A 798 -12.41 -30.32 -24.07
CA ALA A 798 -13.48 -30.66 -23.12
C ALA A 798 -13.00 -31.49 -21.91
N GLN A 799 -12.11 -32.48 -22.12
CA GLN A 799 -11.59 -33.31 -21.03
C GLN A 799 -10.72 -32.49 -20.05
N GLY A 800 -9.87 -31.59 -20.54
CA GLY A 800 -9.08 -30.72 -19.66
C GLY A 800 -9.94 -29.71 -18.89
N ALA A 801 -11.02 -29.21 -19.51
CA ALA A 801 -12.01 -28.35 -18.85
C ALA A 801 -12.73 -29.09 -17.71
N LYS A 802 -13.11 -30.35 -17.93
CA LYS A 802 -13.68 -31.24 -16.91
C LYS A 802 -12.74 -31.47 -15.74
N ASP A 803 -11.49 -31.83 -16.02
CA ASP A 803 -10.50 -32.10 -14.99
C ASP A 803 -10.21 -30.81 -14.17
N LEU A 804 -10.04 -29.65 -14.82
CA LEU A 804 -9.92 -28.35 -14.14
C LEU A 804 -11.12 -28.03 -13.25
N GLY A 805 -12.35 -28.21 -13.75
CA GLY A 805 -13.56 -28.00 -12.95
C GLY A 805 -13.61 -28.91 -11.71
N THR A 806 -13.21 -30.17 -11.87
CA THR A 806 -13.18 -31.18 -10.80
C THR A 806 -12.13 -30.88 -9.74
N GLU A 807 -10.96 -30.38 -10.12
CA GLU A 807 -9.88 -30.06 -9.19
C GLU A 807 -10.11 -28.70 -8.49
N ILE A 808 -10.55 -27.66 -9.23
CA ILE A 808 -10.89 -26.34 -8.65
C ILE A 808 -12.03 -26.45 -7.62
N ALA A 809 -12.98 -27.37 -7.83
CA ALA A 809 -14.05 -27.69 -6.87
C ALA A 809 -13.54 -28.10 -5.47
N GLN A 810 -12.27 -28.52 -5.33
CA GLN A 810 -11.66 -28.87 -4.05
C GLN A 810 -11.20 -27.64 -3.24
N CYS A 811 -11.09 -26.47 -3.88
CA CYS A 811 -10.68 -25.20 -3.26
C CYS A 811 -11.89 -24.49 -2.59
N LYS A 812 -12.38 -25.09 -1.50
CA LYS A 812 -13.64 -24.70 -0.82
C LYS A 812 -13.68 -23.26 -0.29
N ASN A 813 -12.53 -22.59 -0.14
CA ASN A 813 -12.42 -21.25 0.43
C ASN A 813 -12.46 -20.13 -0.62
N ILE A 814 -12.55 -20.44 -1.91
CA ILE A 814 -12.60 -19.45 -2.99
C ILE A 814 -13.83 -18.55 -2.85
N THR A 815 -13.58 -17.24 -2.77
CA THR A 815 -14.57 -16.15 -2.85
C THR A 815 -14.47 -15.38 -4.17
N SER A 816 -13.28 -15.34 -4.77
CA SER A 816 -13.01 -14.72 -6.08
C SER A 816 -12.37 -15.72 -7.04
N LEU A 817 -13.04 -16.01 -8.16
CA LEU A 817 -12.54 -16.91 -9.20
C LEU A 817 -12.50 -16.20 -10.56
N THR A 818 -11.32 -16.12 -11.16
CA THR A 818 -11.11 -15.69 -12.55
C THR A 818 -10.48 -16.84 -13.32
N LEU A 819 -11.17 -17.36 -14.32
CA LEU A 819 -10.70 -18.46 -15.17
C LEU A 819 -10.79 -18.05 -16.64
N ASN A 820 -9.64 -17.85 -17.28
CA ASN A 820 -9.54 -17.57 -18.72
C ASN A 820 -9.14 -18.84 -19.47
N LEU A 821 -10.08 -19.35 -20.27
CA LEU A 821 -9.98 -20.52 -21.14
C LEU A 821 -10.33 -20.15 -22.59
N ASN A 822 -10.11 -18.89 -22.98
CA ASN A 822 -10.26 -18.43 -24.36
C ASN A 822 -9.45 -19.29 -25.36
N GLU A 823 -10.01 -19.60 -26.53
CA GLU A 823 -9.32 -20.29 -27.63
C GLU A 823 -8.74 -21.68 -27.24
N ASN A 824 -9.59 -22.56 -26.68
CA ASN A 824 -9.17 -23.87 -26.17
C ASN A 824 -9.91 -25.10 -26.73
N SER A 825 -10.76 -24.92 -27.74
CA SER A 825 -11.58 -25.99 -28.34
C SER A 825 -12.49 -26.72 -27.32
N ILE A 826 -13.05 -25.97 -26.38
CA ILE A 826 -14.01 -26.46 -25.38
C ILE A 826 -15.41 -26.53 -26.02
N GLY A 827 -16.02 -27.72 -26.05
CA GLY A 827 -17.40 -27.91 -26.49
C GLY A 827 -18.40 -27.95 -25.32
N ASP A 828 -19.66 -28.28 -25.63
CA ASP A 828 -20.78 -28.31 -24.67
C ASP A 828 -20.49 -29.11 -23.39
N GLU A 829 -19.98 -30.34 -23.52
CA GLU A 829 -19.65 -31.18 -22.36
C GLU A 829 -18.57 -30.56 -21.46
N GLY A 830 -17.59 -29.83 -22.03
CA GLY A 830 -16.59 -29.13 -21.23
C GLY A 830 -17.14 -27.89 -20.51
N ALA A 831 -18.08 -27.17 -21.12
CA ALA A 831 -18.78 -26.06 -20.48
C ALA A 831 -19.69 -26.54 -19.33
N LYS A 832 -20.38 -27.66 -19.54
CA LYS A 832 -21.17 -28.38 -18.53
C LYS A 832 -20.30 -28.81 -17.35
N ASP A 833 -19.19 -29.51 -17.59
CA ASP A 833 -18.34 -30.01 -16.52
C ASP A 833 -17.70 -28.86 -15.71
N LEU A 834 -17.25 -27.78 -16.37
CA LEU A 834 -16.84 -26.54 -15.69
C LEU A 834 -17.97 -25.95 -14.82
N GLY A 835 -19.19 -25.89 -15.36
CA GLY A 835 -20.37 -25.45 -14.62
C GLY A 835 -20.60 -26.28 -13.35
N THR A 836 -20.49 -27.61 -13.43
CA THR A 836 -20.65 -28.48 -12.24
C THR A 836 -19.53 -28.34 -11.21
N GLY A 837 -18.30 -28.04 -11.65
CA GLY A 837 -17.15 -27.80 -10.78
C GLY A 837 -17.25 -26.50 -10.00
N ILE A 838 -17.52 -25.38 -10.70
CA ILE A 838 -17.62 -24.03 -10.10
C ILE A 838 -18.69 -23.99 -8.99
N VAL A 839 -19.78 -24.74 -9.13
CA VAL A 839 -20.86 -24.86 -8.13
C VAL A 839 -20.39 -25.35 -6.76
N GLN A 840 -19.32 -26.15 -6.70
CA GLN A 840 -18.81 -26.67 -5.43
C GLN A 840 -18.12 -25.58 -4.59
N CYS A 841 -17.68 -24.50 -5.22
CA CYS A 841 -17.08 -23.32 -4.57
C CYS A 841 -18.18 -22.40 -4.01
N LYS A 842 -18.89 -22.89 -2.99
CA LYS A 842 -20.10 -22.25 -2.41
C LYS A 842 -19.91 -20.81 -1.89
N ASN A 843 -18.67 -20.39 -1.67
CA ASN A 843 -18.33 -19.08 -1.11
C ASN A 843 -18.06 -18.00 -2.18
N ILE A 844 -18.15 -18.33 -3.48
CA ILE A 844 -17.92 -17.38 -4.57
C ILE A 844 -18.88 -16.19 -4.49
N THR A 845 -18.32 -14.99 -4.38
CA THR A 845 -18.99 -13.69 -4.51
C THR A 845 -18.62 -12.98 -5.82
N SER A 846 -17.43 -13.25 -6.36
CA SER A 846 -16.94 -12.73 -7.64
C SER A 846 -16.54 -13.87 -8.58
N LEU A 847 -17.18 -13.96 -9.75
CA LEU A 847 -16.90 -14.96 -10.78
C LEU A 847 -16.62 -14.29 -12.13
N THR A 848 -15.43 -14.50 -12.66
CA THR A 848 -15.05 -14.16 -14.04
C THR A 848 -14.70 -15.45 -14.79
N LEU A 849 -15.40 -15.72 -15.88
CA LEU A 849 -15.16 -16.89 -16.73
C LEU A 849 -15.09 -16.46 -18.20
N ASN A 850 -13.93 -16.64 -18.82
CA ASN A 850 -13.72 -16.38 -20.24
C ASN A 850 -13.60 -17.71 -20.99
N LEU A 851 -14.63 -18.03 -21.77
CA LEU A 851 -14.78 -19.21 -22.61
C LEU A 851 -14.95 -18.83 -24.09
N SER A 852 -14.51 -17.63 -24.48
CA SER A 852 -14.61 -17.14 -25.84
C SER A 852 -13.72 -17.92 -26.83
N ARG A 853 -14.05 -17.89 -28.13
CA ARG A 853 -13.37 -18.63 -29.20
C ARG A 853 -13.31 -20.15 -28.94
N ASN A 854 -14.41 -20.70 -28.48
CA ASN A 854 -14.58 -22.12 -28.25
C ASN A 854 -15.71 -22.66 -29.14
N THR A 855 -16.14 -23.90 -28.91
CA THR A 855 -17.20 -24.57 -29.69
C THR A 855 -18.44 -24.84 -28.85
N ILE A 856 -18.77 -23.91 -27.95
CA ILE A 856 -19.93 -24.00 -27.06
C ILE A 856 -21.19 -23.65 -27.84
N GLY A 857 -22.16 -24.56 -27.85
CA GLY A 857 -23.49 -24.40 -28.41
C GLY A 857 -24.53 -24.05 -27.35
N ALA A 858 -25.80 -24.19 -27.72
CA ALA A 858 -26.93 -23.91 -26.83
C ALA A 858 -26.95 -24.81 -25.57
N GLN A 859 -26.54 -26.08 -25.69
CA GLN A 859 -26.60 -27.02 -24.57
C GLN A 859 -25.50 -26.75 -23.53
N GLY A 860 -24.28 -26.41 -23.94
CA GLY A 860 -23.22 -26.00 -23.01
C GLY A 860 -23.51 -24.65 -22.34
N ALA A 861 -24.13 -23.72 -23.07
CA ALA A 861 -24.60 -22.45 -22.50
C ALA A 861 -25.69 -22.68 -21.43
N LYS A 862 -26.62 -23.61 -21.67
CA LYS A 862 -27.63 -24.04 -20.71
C LYS A 862 -27.04 -24.67 -19.47
N ASP A 863 -26.11 -25.62 -19.64
CA ASP A 863 -25.50 -26.31 -18.51
C ASP A 863 -24.65 -25.34 -17.66
N LEU A 864 -23.90 -24.44 -18.31
CA LEU A 864 -23.18 -23.36 -17.63
C LEU A 864 -24.13 -22.42 -16.86
N GLY A 865 -25.24 -21.99 -17.48
CA GLY A 865 -26.28 -21.20 -16.82
C GLY A 865 -26.89 -21.92 -15.61
N SER A 866 -27.13 -23.23 -15.72
CA SER A 866 -27.66 -24.06 -14.63
C SER A 866 -26.67 -24.25 -13.47
N GLY A 867 -25.36 -24.22 -13.77
CA GLY A 867 -24.30 -24.19 -12.76
C GLY A 867 -24.28 -22.85 -12.02
N ILE A 868 -24.11 -21.75 -12.76
CA ILE A 868 -24.04 -20.40 -12.20
C ILE A 868 -25.26 -20.07 -11.33
N ALA A 869 -26.45 -20.54 -11.73
CA ALA A 869 -27.69 -20.40 -10.97
C ALA A 869 -27.63 -20.92 -9.52
N GLN A 870 -26.71 -21.84 -9.19
CA GLN A 870 -26.54 -22.42 -7.85
C GLN A 870 -25.58 -21.61 -6.98
N CYS A 871 -24.75 -20.74 -7.56
CA CYS A 871 -23.81 -19.87 -6.85
C CYS A 871 -24.54 -18.65 -6.25
N LYS A 872 -25.29 -18.87 -5.16
CA LYS A 872 -26.21 -17.87 -4.58
C LYS A 872 -25.54 -16.62 -3.99
N ASN A 873 -24.26 -16.67 -3.69
CA ASN A 873 -23.51 -15.57 -3.06
C ASN A 873 -22.90 -14.58 -4.08
N ILE A 874 -23.03 -14.83 -5.38
CA ILE A 874 -22.48 -13.97 -6.43
C ILE A 874 -23.09 -12.56 -6.38
N THR A 875 -22.22 -11.57 -6.23
CA THR A 875 -22.50 -10.13 -6.37
C THR A 875 -21.89 -9.55 -7.65
N SER A 876 -20.77 -10.12 -8.12
CA SER A 876 -20.11 -9.74 -9.38
C SER A 876 -19.98 -10.95 -10.30
N LEU A 877 -20.59 -10.87 -11.50
CA LEU A 877 -20.55 -11.92 -12.52
C LEU A 877 -20.02 -11.37 -13.84
N THR A 878 -18.96 -11.96 -14.37
CA THR A 878 -18.38 -11.66 -15.68
C THR A 878 -18.29 -12.93 -16.51
N LEU A 879 -19.02 -12.99 -17.62
CA LEU A 879 -18.98 -14.10 -18.57
C LEU A 879 -18.56 -13.59 -19.94
N HIS A 880 -17.42 -14.06 -20.45
CA HIS A 880 -17.03 -13.85 -21.84
C HIS A 880 -17.23 -15.16 -22.61
N LEU A 881 -18.08 -15.11 -23.63
CA LEU A 881 -18.49 -16.23 -24.48
C LEU A 881 -18.41 -15.84 -25.97
N GLN A 882 -17.65 -14.80 -26.31
CA GLN A 882 -17.47 -14.24 -27.65
C GLN A 882 -17.08 -15.33 -28.66
N GLN A 883 -17.59 -15.29 -29.89
CA GLN A 883 -17.23 -16.24 -30.96
C GLN A 883 -17.45 -17.72 -30.56
N ASN A 884 -18.69 -18.04 -30.18
CA ASN A 884 -19.20 -19.40 -29.92
C ASN A 884 -20.49 -19.62 -30.76
N SER A 885 -21.19 -20.75 -30.57
CA SER A 885 -22.39 -21.14 -31.33
C SER A 885 -23.66 -21.17 -30.46
N ILE A 886 -23.77 -20.27 -29.49
CA ILE A 886 -24.80 -20.30 -28.42
C ILE A 886 -26.23 -20.17 -28.96
N GLY A 887 -26.46 -19.28 -29.93
CA GLY A 887 -27.77 -19.03 -30.52
C GLY A 887 -28.83 -18.52 -29.55
N ALA A 888 -30.07 -18.38 -30.04
CA ALA A 888 -31.17 -17.85 -29.23
C ALA A 888 -31.53 -18.74 -28.03
N GLN A 889 -31.53 -20.07 -28.18
CA GLN A 889 -31.87 -21.00 -27.10
C GLN A 889 -30.81 -21.00 -25.99
N GLY A 890 -29.51 -20.96 -26.32
CA GLY A 890 -28.46 -20.85 -25.30
C GLY A 890 -28.49 -19.51 -24.58
N ALA A 891 -28.82 -18.41 -25.28
CA ALA A 891 -29.01 -17.10 -24.68
C ALA A 891 -30.17 -17.09 -23.66
N LYS A 892 -31.28 -17.75 -23.98
CA LYS A 892 -32.42 -17.96 -23.06
C LYS A 892 -32.04 -18.73 -21.80
N ASP A 893 -31.29 -19.83 -21.95
CA ASP A 893 -30.93 -20.67 -20.82
C ASP A 893 -29.88 -19.98 -19.91
N LEU A 894 -28.95 -19.21 -20.49
CA LEU A 894 -28.06 -18.30 -19.75
C LEU A 894 -28.85 -17.22 -18.98
N GLY A 895 -29.80 -16.54 -19.65
CA GLY A 895 -30.67 -15.54 -19.00
C GLY A 895 -31.46 -16.15 -17.83
N SER A 896 -31.99 -17.36 -18.03
CA SER A 896 -32.71 -18.13 -17.00
C SER A 896 -31.82 -18.53 -15.82
N GLY A 897 -30.54 -18.81 -16.07
CA GLY A 897 -29.54 -19.09 -15.04
C GLY A 897 -29.18 -17.85 -14.23
N ILE A 898 -28.80 -16.76 -14.92
CA ILE A 898 -28.46 -15.45 -14.32
C ILE A 898 -29.62 -14.93 -13.45
N ALA A 899 -30.87 -15.13 -13.89
CA ALA A 899 -32.06 -14.75 -13.14
C ALA A 899 -32.17 -15.35 -11.72
N GLN A 900 -31.44 -16.44 -11.43
CA GLN A 900 -31.41 -17.09 -10.12
C GLN A 900 -30.37 -16.49 -9.15
N CYS A 901 -29.46 -15.65 -9.65
CA CYS A 901 -28.41 -14.97 -8.90
C CYS A 901 -28.90 -13.61 -8.39
N LYS A 902 -29.75 -13.62 -7.36
CA LYS A 902 -30.46 -12.43 -6.86
C LYS A 902 -29.57 -11.35 -6.24
N ASN A 903 -28.35 -11.70 -5.85
CA ASN A 903 -27.41 -10.80 -5.18
C ASN A 903 -26.51 -10.01 -6.13
N ILE A 904 -26.60 -10.24 -7.45
CA ILE A 904 -25.83 -9.52 -8.47
C ILE A 904 -26.06 -8.01 -8.37
N THR A 905 -24.97 -7.27 -8.17
CA THR A 905 -24.88 -5.81 -8.28
C THR A 905 -24.12 -5.40 -9.55
N SER A 906 -23.17 -6.24 -10.02
CA SER A 906 -22.40 -6.03 -11.25
C SER A 906 -22.51 -7.25 -12.17
N LEU A 907 -22.95 -7.04 -13.41
CA LEU A 907 -23.01 -8.07 -14.45
C LEU A 907 -22.26 -7.61 -15.71
N THR A 908 -21.30 -8.41 -16.16
CA THR A 908 -20.73 -8.34 -17.51
C THR A 908 -21.06 -9.62 -18.26
N LEU A 909 -21.72 -9.51 -19.41
CA LEU A 909 -22.05 -10.64 -20.28
C LEU A 909 -21.64 -10.30 -21.71
N ASP A 910 -20.63 -10.99 -22.23
CA ASP A 910 -20.17 -10.82 -23.60
C ASP A 910 -20.49 -12.03 -24.47
N LEU A 911 -21.41 -11.82 -25.41
CA LEU A 911 -21.95 -12.75 -26.38
C LEU A 911 -21.76 -12.21 -27.81
N TYR A 912 -20.67 -11.47 -28.04
CA TYR A 912 -20.24 -11.09 -29.39
C TYR A 912 -20.21 -12.28 -30.35
N GLU A 913 -20.73 -12.13 -31.57
CA GLU A 913 -20.67 -13.14 -32.65
C GLU A 913 -21.09 -14.55 -32.18
N ASN A 914 -22.37 -14.70 -31.80
CA ASN A 914 -22.94 -15.94 -31.25
C ASN A 914 -24.24 -16.40 -31.95
N SER A 915 -24.60 -15.80 -33.08
CA SER A 915 -25.84 -16.07 -33.83
C SER A 915 -27.13 -15.88 -33.01
N ILE A 916 -27.15 -14.88 -32.12
CA ILE A 916 -28.31 -14.55 -31.27
C ILE A 916 -29.30 -13.68 -32.07
N GLY A 917 -30.54 -14.13 -32.22
CA GLY A 917 -31.63 -13.35 -32.80
C GLY A 917 -32.51 -12.65 -31.76
N ASP A 918 -33.59 -12.03 -32.22
CA ASP A 918 -34.53 -11.24 -31.40
C ASP A 918 -35.04 -11.97 -30.14
N GLU A 919 -35.48 -13.23 -30.28
CA GLU A 919 -35.96 -14.03 -29.14
C GLU A 919 -34.88 -14.27 -28.08
N GLY A 920 -33.60 -14.41 -28.48
CA GLY A 920 -32.51 -14.56 -27.53
C GLY A 920 -32.18 -13.25 -26.79
N ALA A 921 -32.28 -12.11 -27.48
CA ALA A 921 -32.10 -10.79 -26.85
C ALA A 921 -33.24 -10.47 -25.85
N LYS A 922 -34.47 -10.82 -26.21
CA LYS A 922 -35.66 -10.80 -25.36
C LYS A 922 -35.47 -11.65 -24.10
N ASP A 923 -35.13 -12.94 -24.26
CA ASP A 923 -35.01 -13.85 -23.12
C ASP A 923 -33.87 -13.44 -22.17
N LEU A 924 -32.72 -12.97 -22.70
CA LEU A 924 -31.67 -12.34 -21.90
C LEU A 924 -32.18 -11.12 -21.12
N GLY A 925 -32.93 -10.23 -21.78
CA GLY A 925 -33.57 -9.08 -21.15
C GLY A 925 -34.49 -9.48 -19.99
N THR A 926 -35.34 -10.51 -20.19
CA THR A 926 -36.22 -11.03 -19.12
C THR A 926 -35.43 -11.64 -17.95
N GLY A 927 -34.29 -12.27 -18.22
CA GLY A 927 -33.41 -12.85 -17.21
C GLY A 927 -32.71 -11.81 -16.35
N ILE A 928 -32.09 -10.80 -16.98
CA ILE A 928 -31.34 -9.73 -16.30
C ILE A 928 -32.23 -8.92 -15.34
N VAL A 929 -33.50 -8.68 -15.72
CA VAL A 929 -34.51 -8.01 -14.87
C VAL A 929 -34.70 -8.66 -13.49
N GLN A 930 -34.45 -9.96 -13.39
CA GLN A 930 -34.64 -10.71 -12.15
C GLN A 930 -33.54 -10.43 -11.10
N CYS A 931 -32.44 -9.78 -11.49
CA CYS A 931 -31.34 -9.32 -10.64
C CYS A 931 -31.60 -7.88 -10.14
N LYS A 932 -32.60 -7.71 -9.27
CA LYS A 932 -33.11 -6.37 -8.84
C LYS A 932 -32.08 -5.44 -8.19
N ASN A 933 -30.96 -5.99 -7.69
CA ASN A 933 -29.90 -5.24 -7.02
C ASN A 933 -28.82 -4.70 -7.99
N ILE A 934 -28.97 -4.94 -9.30
CA ILE A 934 -27.98 -4.55 -10.31
C ILE A 934 -27.84 -3.02 -10.41
N THR A 935 -26.62 -2.54 -10.26
CA THR A 935 -26.22 -1.13 -10.41
C THR A 935 -25.29 -0.92 -11.59
N SER A 936 -24.56 -1.96 -12.02
CA SER A 936 -23.68 -1.94 -13.19
C SER A 936 -24.03 -3.10 -14.14
N LEU A 937 -24.32 -2.79 -15.41
CA LEU A 937 -24.50 -3.77 -16.49
C LEU A 937 -23.60 -3.45 -17.68
N THR A 938 -22.81 -4.43 -18.10
CA THR A 938 -22.14 -4.46 -19.40
C THR A 938 -22.68 -5.64 -20.20
N LEU A 939 -23.36 -5.38 -21.31
CA LEU A 939 -23.90 -6.42 -22.19
C LEU A 939 -23.38 -6.22 -23.62
N ASN A 940 -22.61 -7.18 -24.13
CA ASN A 940 -22.16 -7.19 -25.51
C ASN A 940 -22.90 -8.27 -26.30
N LEU A 941 -23.67 -7.83 -27.28
CA LEU A 941 -24.44 -8.62 -28.23
C LEU A 941 -24.09 -8.20 -29.68
N SER A 942 -22.90 -7.65 -29.90
CA SER A 942 -22.47 -7.15 -31.22
C SER A 942 -22.18 -8.31 -32.21
N ARG A 943 -22.35 -8.05 -33.52
CA ARG A 943 -22.26 -9.04 -34.61
C ARG A 943 -23.18 -10.25 -34.41
N ASN A 944 -24.42 -9.98 -34.04
CA ASN A 944 -25.49 -10.97 -33.97
C ASN A 944 -26.59 -10.62 -34.99
N THR A 945 -27.79 -11.21 -34.88
CA THR A 945 -28.92 -11.00 -35.80
C THR A 945 -30.10 -10.32 -35.11
N ILE A 946 -29.83 -9.36 -34.23
CA ILE A 946 -30.84 -8.63 -33.47
C ILE A 946 -31.43 -7.51 -34.32
N GLY A 947 -32.73 -7.56 -34.56
CA GLY A 947 -33.51 -6.55 -35.24
C GLY A 947 -34.18 -5.56 -34.28
N ALA A 948 -35.16 -4.82 -34.80
CA ALA A 948 -35.91 -3.84 -34.02
C ALA A 948 -36.70 -4.47 -32.85
N GLN A 949 -37.20 -5.70 -33.01
CA GLN A 949 -38.02 -6.35 -31.97
C GLN A 949 -37.17 -6.86 -30.80
N GLY A 950 -36.00 -7.44 -31.03
CA GLY A 950 -35.08 -7.82 -29.96
C GLY A 950 -34.49 -6.61 -29.23
N ALA A 951 -34.21 -5.51 -29.94
CA ALA A 951 -33.83 -4.23 -29.35
C ALA A 951 -34.94 -3.67 -28.43
N LYS A 952 -36.20 -3.75 -28.85
CA LYS A 952 -37.37 -3.36 -28.06
C LYS A 952 -37.55 -4.21 -26.81
N ASP A 953 -37.42 -5.52 -26.92
CA ASP A 953 -37.58 -6.42 -25.77
C ASP A 953 -36.42 -6.27 -24.77
N LEU A 954 -35.20 -6.08 -25.26
CA LEU A 954 -34.04 -5.74 -24.42
C LEU A 954 -34.24 -4.40 -23.70
N GLY A 955 -34.68 -3.36 -24.41
CA GLY A 955 -35.02 -2.06 -23.82
C GLY A 955 -36.14 -2.16 -22.77
N SER A 956 -37.16 -2.98 -23.03
CA SER A 956 -38.26 -3.28 -22.10
C SER A 956 -37.81 -4.05 -20.85
N GLY A 957 -36.75 -4.84 -20.96
CA GLY A 957 -36.06 -5.44 -19.84
C GLY A 957 -35.32 -4.37 -19.02
N ILE A 958 -34.38 -3.68 -19.65
CA ILE A 958 -33.54 -2.62 -19.03
C ILE A 958 -34.38 -1.60 -18.26
N ALA A 959 -35.54 -1.20 -18.80
CA ALA A 959 -36.49 -0.28 -18.18
C ALA A 959 -36.92 -0.64 -16.73
N GLN A 960 -36.85 -1.92 -16.36
CA GLN A 960 -37.29 -2.41 -15.05
C GLN A 960 -36.15 -2.35 -14.00
N CYS A 961 -34.89 -2.25 -14.44
CA CYS A 961 -33.70 -2.17 -13.60
C CYS A 961 -33.41 -0.72 -13.17
N LYS A 962 -34.21 -0.21 -12.22
CA LYS A 962 -34.17 1.20 -11.77
C LYS A 962 -32.91 1.61 -11.00
N ASN A 963 -32.09 0.65 -10.58
CA ASN A 963 -30.91 0.87 -9.75
C ASN A 963 -29.62 1.11 -10.54
N PHE A 964 -29.65 1.06 -11.88
CA PHE A 964 -28.47 1.32 -12.70
C PHE A 964 -27.87 2.70 -12.43
N THR A 965 -26.59 2.72 -12.09
CA THR A 965 -25.69 3.88 -12.13
C THR A 965 -24.77 3.80 -13.35
N SER A 966 -24.40 2.58 -13.78
CA SER A 966 -23.61 2.32 -14.98
C SER A 966 -24.35 1.37 -15.92
N LEU A 967 -24.46 1.76 -17.20
CA LEU A 967 -25.07 0.95 -18.25
C LEU A 967 -24.21 1.01 -19.53
N THR A 968 -23.70 -0.14 -19.94
CA THR A 968 -22.89 -0.33 -21.16
C THR A 968 -23.56 -1.38 -22.04
N LEU A 969 -24.00 -0.98 -23.24
CA LEU A 969 -24.53 -1.89 -24.26
C LEU A 969 -23.65 -1.84 -25.51
N HIS A 970 -23.09 -2.98 -25.90
CA HIS A 970 -22.48 -3.15 -27.21
C HIS A 970 -23.43 -3.96 -28.10
N LEU A 971 -23.91 -3.34 -29.17
CA LEU A 971 -24.92 -3.85 -30.08
C LEU A 971 -24.50 -3.64 -31.54
N TYR A 972 -23.22 -3.39 -31.82
CA TYR A 972 -22.77 -3.01 -33.16
C TYR A 972 -22.89 -4.15 -34.18
N CYS A 973 -23.00 -3.83 -35.48
CA CYS A 973 -23.23 -4.80 -36.56
C CYS A 973 -24.44 -5.73 -36.29
N ASN A 974 -25.59 -5.13 -35.98
CA ASN A 974 -26.89 -5.79 -35.90
C ASN A 974 -27.87 -5.10 -36.89
N THR A 975 -29.17 -5.42 -36.84
CA THR A 975 -30.22 -4.90 -37.75
C THR A 975 -31.27 -4.06 -37.02
N ILE A 976 -30.87 -3.33 -35.97
CA ILE A 976 -31.75 -2.63 -35.02
C ILE A 976 -32.65 -1.57 -35.68
N GLY A 977 -32.09 -0.78 -36.61
CA GLY A 977 -32.83 0.27 -37.34
C GLY A 977 -33.39 1.39 -36.45
N ALA A 978 -34.19 2.28 -37.05
CA ALA A 978 -34.74 3.43 -36.33
C ALA A 978 -35.75 3.06 -35.24
N GLN A 979 -36.61 2.06 -35.46
CA GLN A 979 -37.61 1.64 -34.47
C GLN A 979 -36.97 0.95 -33.25
N GLY A 980 -35.97 0.08 -33.45
CA GLY A 980 -35.24 -0.52 -32.33
C GLY A 980 -34.43 0.50 -31.53
N ALA A 981 -33.85 1.50 -32.21
CA ALA A 981 -33.19 2.64 -31.56
C ALA A 981 -34.15 3.44 -30.65
N LYS A 982 -35.38 3.69 -31.13
CA LYS A 982 -36.45 4.33 -30.35
C LYS A 982 -36.85 3.53 -29.11
N ASP A 983 -37.03 2.22 -29.24
CA ASP A 983 -37.47 1.38 -28.13
C ASP A 983 -36.36 1.18 -27.08
N LEU A 984 -35.09 1.08 -27.51
CA LEU A 984 -33.92 1.16 -26.61
C LEU A 984 -33.86 2.49 -25.86
N GLY A 985 -33.99 3.62 -26.57
CA GLY A 985 -34.02 4.95 -25.96
C GLY A 985 -35.16 5.10 -24.93
N SER A 986 -36.34 4.54 -25.25
CA SER A 986 -37.51 4.53 -24.36
C SER A 986 -37.30 3.68 -23.11
N GLY A 987 -36.55 2.59 -23.21
CA GLY A 987 -36.16 1.75 -22.08
C GLY A 987 -35.14 2.43 -21.17
N ILE A 988 -34.06 2.96 -21.76
CA ILE A 988 -33.00 3.70 -21.05
C ILE A 988 -33.58 4.91 -20.29
N ALA A 989 -34.57 5.60 -20.89
CA ALA A 989 -35.26 6.73 -20.27
C ALA A 989 -35.91 6.43 -18.90
N GLN A 990 -36.17 5.16 -18.55
CA GLN A 990 -36.70 4.76 -17.24
C GLN A 990 -35.61 4.63 -16.16
N CYS A 991 -34.35 4.46 -16.55
CA CYS A 991 -33.21 4.25 -15.67
C CYS A 991 -32.66 5.59 -15.16
N LYS A 992 -33.43 6.27 -14.29
CA LYS A 992 -33.16 7.65 -13.84
C LYS A 992 -31.85 7.85 -13.06
N ASN A 993 -31.29 6.79 -12.50
CA ASN A 993 -30.08 6.85 -11.66
C ASN A 993 -28.77 6.72 -12.44
N ILE A 994 -28.81 6.55 -13.77
CA ILE A 994 -27.62 6.39 -14.59
C ILE A 994 -26.76 7.65 -14.52
N THR A 995 -25.49 7.46 -14.15
CA THR A 995 -24.42 8.47 -14.20
C THR A 995 -23.42 8.17 -15.32
N SER A 996 -23.20 6.90 -15.68
CA SER A 996 -22.40 6.50 -16.83
C SER A 996 -23.23 5.68 -17.83
N LEU A 997 -23.32 6.16 -19.07
CA LEU A 997 -24.02 5.50 -20.17
C LEU A 997 -23.07 5.29 -21.35
N THR A 998 -22.90 4.05 -21.78
CA THR A 998 -22.13 3.68 -22.97
C THR A 998 -23.00 2.86 -23.93
N LEU A 999 -23.15 3.33 -25.17
CA LEU A 999 -23.95 2.66 -26.21
C LEU A 999 -23.14 2.53 -27.50
N HIS A 1000 -22.80 1.31 -27.90
CA HIS A 1000 -22.20 1.03 -29.21
C HIS A 1000 -23.24 0.44 -30.17
N LEU A 1001 -23.64 1.26 -31.13
CA LEU A 1001 -24.62 1.00 -32.17
C LEU A 1001 -24.02 1.21 -33.56
N TYR A 1002 -22.69 1.11 -33.69
CA TYR A 1002 -21.98 1.07 -34.98
C TYR A 1002 -22.65 0.12 -35.97
N GLN A 1003 -22.84 0.54 -37.22
CA GLN A 1003 -23.40 -0.25 -38.32
C GLN A 1003 -24.72 -0.97 -37.96
N ASN A 1004 -25.79 -0.22 -37.71
CA ASN A 1004 -27.12 -0.73 -37.33
C ASN A 1004 -28.29 -0.20 -38.19
N SER A 1005 -27.99 0.49 -39.30
CA SER A 1005 -29.00 1.13 -40.17
C SER A 1005 -29.89 2.15 -39.44
N ILE A 1006 -29.35 2.86 -38.45
CA ILE A 1006 -30.05 3.90 -37.69
C ILE A 1006 -30.11 5.19 -38.52
N GLY A 1007 -31.32 5.58 -38.93
CA GLY A 1007 -31.56 6.86 -39.62
C GLY A 1007 -31.75 8.03 -38.67
N ALA A 1008 -31.91 9.24 -39.22
CA ALA A 1008 -32.16 10.48 -38.47
C ALA A 1008 -33.22 10.35 -37.36
N GLN A 1009 -34.37 9.73 -37.65
CA GLN A 1009 -35.44 9.51 -36.67
C GLN A 1009 -35.00 8.60 -35.50
N GLY A 1010 -34.17 7.59 -35.75
CA GLY A 1010 -33.63 6.74 -34.68
C GLY A 1010 -32.63 7.49 -33.78
N ALA A 1011 -31.80 8.37 -34.35
CA ALA A 1011 -30.92 9.25 -33.59
C ALA A 1011 -31.69 10.25 -32.73
N LYS A 1012 -32.80 10.81 -33.25
CA LYS A 1012 -33.74 11.66 -32.51
C LYS A 1012 -34.37 10.94 -31.33
N ASP A 1013 -34.87 9.72 -31.54
CA ASP A 1013 -35.54 8.98 -30.47
C ASP A 1013 -34.56 8.48 -29.40
N LEU A 1014 -33.33 8.10 -29.78
CA LEU A 1014 -32.23 7.85 -28.84
C LEU A 1014 -31.87 9.10 -28.04
N GLY A 1015 -31.67 10.24 -28.71
CA GLY A 1015 -31.38 11.52 -28.05
C GLY A 1015 -32.49 11.92 -27.07
N THR A 1016 -33.75 11.72 -27.46
CA THR A 1016 -34.93 11.95 -26.61
C THR A 1016 -34.95 11.01 -25.39
N GLY A 1017 -34.54 9.75 -25.56
CA GLY A 1017 -34.40 8.78 -24.47
C GLY A 1017 -33.29 9.14 -23.49
N ILE A 1018 -32.08 9.40 -24.00
CA ILE A 1018 -30.90 9.82 -23.21
C ILE A 1018 -31.20 11.10 -22.42
N ALA A 1019 -31.88 12.07 -23.05
CA ALA A 1019 -32.30 13.31 -22.42
C ALA A 1019 -33.13 13.12 -21.13
N GLN A 1020 -33.76 11.97 -20.92
CA GLN A 1020 -34.55 11.66 -19.74
C GLN A 1020 -33.73 11.19 -18.53
N CYS A 1021 -32.43 10.94 -18.70
CA CYS A 1021 -31.48 10.50 -17.69
C CYS A 1021 -30.64 11.69 -17.19
N LYS A 1022 -31.23 12.54 -16.36
CA LYS A 1022 -30.64 13.84 -15.95
C LYS A 1022 -29.35 13.74 -15.13
N ASN A 1023 -29.03 12.56 -14.59
CA ASN A 1023 -27.87 12.32 -13.74
C ASN A 1023 -26.59 11.90 -14.49
N ILE A 1024 -26.66 11.75 -15.83
CA ILE A 1024 -25.50 11.37 -16.64
C ILE A 1024 -24.37 12.39 -16.50
N THR A 1025 -23.22 11.91 -16.04
CA THR A 1025 -21.93 12.63 -16.00
C THR A 1025 -20.97 12.12 -17.08
N SER A 1026 -21.06 10.84 -17.46
CA SER A 1026 -20.28 10.23 -18.54
C SER A 1026 -21.19 9.63 -19.60
N LEU A 1027 -21.08 10.12 -20.84
CA LEU A 1027 -21.84 9.63 -21.99
C LEU A 1027 -20.88 9.21 -23.11
N THR A 1028 -20.91 7.95 -23.47
CA THR A 1028 -20.27 7.42 -24.68
C THR A 1028 -21.34 6.89 -25.63
N LEU A 1029 -21.36 7.42 -26.85
CA LEU A 1029 -22.31 7.00 -27.88
C LEU A 1029 -21.56 6.79 -29.20
N ASP A 1030 -21.52 5.54 -29.63
CA ASP A 1030 -20.95 5.13 -30.89
C ASP A 1030 -22.07 4.75 -31.87
N LEU A 1031 -22.15 5.53 -32.93
CA LEU A 1031 -23.15 5.46 -33.99
C LEU A 1031 -22.47 5.45 -35.37
N GLN A 1032 -21.19 5.07 -35.46
CA GLN A 1032 -20.44 5.03 -36.72
C GLN A 1032 -21.15 4.19 -37.80
N ARG A 1033 -20.98 4.53 -39.10
CA ARG A 1033 -21.57 3.83 -40.27
C ARG A 1033 -23.09 3.60 -40.14
N ASN A 1034 -23.82 4.63 -39.73
CA ASN A 1034 -25.28 4.69 -39.79
C ASN A 1034 -25.71 5.77 -40.81
N THR A 1035 -27.01 6.07 -40.90
CA THR A 1035 -27.57 7.02 -41.90
C THR A 1035 -28.22 8.22 -41.20
N ILE A 1036 -27.50 8.79 -40.22
CA ILE A 1036 -28.03 9.82 -39.32
C ILE A 1036 -28.27 11.15 -40.03
N GLY A 1037 -27.35 11.60 -40.89
CA GLY A 1037 -27.45 12.87 -41.61
C GLY A 1037 -27.49 14.12 -40.71
N ALA A 1038 -27.62 15.29 -41.33
CA ALA A 1038 -27.64 16.57 -40.62
C ALA A 1038 -28.78 16.67 -39.58
N GLN A 1039 -30.01 16.32 -39.97
CA GLN A 1039 -31.18 16.38 -39.08
C GLN A 1039 -31.05 15.43 -37.88
N GLY A 1040 -30.49 14.22 -38.08
CA GLY A 1040 -30.26 13.30 -36.96
C GLY A 1040 -29.19 13.80 -36.00
N ALA A 1041 -28.14 14.45 -36.50
CA ALA A 1041 -27.10 15.06 -35.67
C ALA A 1041 -27.65 16.24 -34.83
N LYS A 1042 -28.53 17.06 -35.42
CA LYS A 1042 -29.28 18.12 -34.73
C LYS A 1042 -30.17 17.58 -33.61
N ASP A 1043 -30.98 16.56 -33.90
CA ASP A 1043 -31.90 15.99 -32.91
C ASP A 1043 -31.13 15.27 -31.78
N LEU A 1044 -30.04 14.58 -32.11
CA LEU A 1044 -29.13 13.99 -31.12
C LEU A 1044 -28.47 15.06 -30.24
N GLY A 1045 -27.94 16.13 -30.84
CA GLY A 1045 -27.39 17.27 -30.11
C GLY A 1045 -28.42 17.93 -29.19
N THR A 1046 -29.68 18.05 -29.64
CA THR A 1046 -30.80 18.55 -28.84
C THR A 1046 -31.12 17.65 -27.64
N GLY A 1047 -30.98 16.33 -27.79
CA GLY A 1047 -31.10 15.37 -26.68
C GLY A 1047 -29.96 15.49 -25.67
N ILE A 1048 -28.71 15.45 -26.15
CA ILE A 1048 -27.49 15.59 -25.32
C ILE A 1048 -27.53 16.90 -24.54
N ALA A 1049 -27.94 18.01 -25.17
CA ALA A 1049 -28.08 19.32 -24.55
C ALA A 1049 -28.94 19.32 -23.28
N GLN A 1050 -29.87 18.37 -23.10
CA GLN A 1050 -30.68 18.30 -21.88
C GLN A 1050 -29.99 17.61 -20.69
N CYS A 1051 -28.82 17.00 -20.91
CA CYS A 1051 -28.01 16.31 -19.92
C CYS A 1051 -26.95 17.27 -19.37
N LYS A 1052 -27.38 18.19 -18.49
CA LYS A 1052 -26.54 19.31 -18.02
C LYS A 1052 -25.36 18.89 -17.11
N ASN A 1053 -25.37 17.67 -16.59
CA ASN A 1053 -24.36 17.15 -15.66
C ASN A 1053 -23.18 16.45 -16.36
N ILE A 1054 -23.19 16.33 -17.70
CA ILE A 1054 -22.11 15.67 -18.45
C ILE A 1054 -20.78 16.41 -18.23
N THR A 1055 -19.79 15.68 -17.72
CA THR A 1055 -18.38 16.07 -17.60
C THR A 1055 -17.49 15.35 -18.63
N SER A 1056 -17.87 14.14 -19.03
CA SER A 1056 -17.18 13.35 -20.07
C SER A 1056 -18.17 12.99 -21.18
N LEU A 1057 -17.88 13.44 -22.41
CA LEU A 1057 -18.68 13.18 -23.60
C LEU A 1057 -17.80 12.56 -24.70
N THR A 1058 -18.18 11.37 -25.18
CA THR A 1058 -17.53 10.67 -26.28
C THR A 1058 -18.57 10.34 -27.36
N LEU A 1059 -18.40 10.87 -28.57
CA LEU A 1059 -19.27 10.62 -29.71
C LEU A 1059 -18.47 10.05 -30.88
N HIS A 1060 -18.77 8.81 -31.29
CA HIS A 1060 -18.26 8.22 -32.53
C HIS A 1060 -19.36 8.29 -33.59
N LEU A 1061 -19.14 9.11 -34.62
CA LEU A 1061 -20.13 9.48 -35.61
C LEU A 1061 -19.60 9.36 -37.05
N GLN A 1062 -18.47 8.68 -37.25
CA GLN A 1062 -17.82 8.54 -38.56
C GLN A 1062 -18.77 7.90 -39.59
N TRP A 1063 -18.67 8.28 -40.86
CA TRP A 1063 -19.50 7.73 -41.95
C TRP A 1063 -21.01 7.85 -41.72
N ASN A 1064 -21.51 9.04 -41.34
CA ASN A 1064 -22.96 9.29 -41.13
C ASN A 1064 -23.57 10.35 -42.07
N GLY A 1065 -22.77 11.00 -42.91
CA GLY A 1065 -23.25 12.06 -43.83
C GLY A 1065 -23.75 13.30 -43.11
N ILE A 1066 -23.12 13.68 -41.99
CA ILE A 1066 -23.57 14.76 -41.11
C ILE A 1066 -23.52 16.14 -41.80
N GLY A 1067 -22.49 16.43 -42.60
CA GLY A 1067 -22.32 17.70 -43.30
C GLY A 1067 -22.18 18.92 -42.39
N ASP A 1068 -22.15 20.11 -42.99
CA ASP A 1068 -21.88 21.36 -42.29
C ASP A 1068 -22.98 21.75 -41.29
N GLU A 1069 -24.25 21.71 -41.71
CA GLU A 1069 -25.37 22.02 -40.82
C GLU A 1069 -25.48 21.03 -39.65
N GLY A 1070 -25.22 19.75 -39.89
CA GLY A 1070 -25.22 18.73 -38.84
C GLY A 1070 -24.09 18.94 -37.83
N ALA A 1071 -22.90 19.34 -38.28
CA ALA A 1071 -21.78 19.64 -37.40
C ALA A 1071 -22.05 20.89 -36.53
N LYS A 1072 -22.61 21.94 -37.14
CA LYS A 1072 -23.08 23.16 -36.47
C LYS A 1072 -24.15 22.88 -35.41
N ASP A 1073 -25.18 22.11 -35.74
CA ASP A 1073 -26.30 21.83 -34.83
C ASP A 1073 -25.89 20.85 -33.72
N LEU A 1074 -25.07 19.83 -34.02
CA LEU A 1074 -24.48 18.96 -33.01
C LEU A 1074 -23.59 19.75 -32.04
N GLY A 1075 -22.69 20.60 -32.57
CA GLY A 1075 -21.88 21.52 -31.77
C GLY A 1075 -22.73 22.44 -30.90
N THR A 1076 -23.83 22.98 -31.44
CA THR A 1076 -24.79 23.81 -30.71
C THR A 1076 -25.45 23.04 -29.55
N GLY A 1077 -25.71 21.74 -29.71
CA GLY A 1077 -26.16 20.86 -28.64
C GLY A 1077 -25.10 20.65 -27.54
N ILE A 1078 -23.89 20.25 -27.94
CA ILE A 1078 -22.73 20.04 -27.05
C ILE A 1078 -22.42 21.31 -26.25
N ALA A 1079 -22.47 22.47 -26.90
CA ALA A 1079 -22.24 23.78 -26.28
C ALA A 1079 -23.18 24.08 -25.10
N GLN A 1080 -24.33 23.39 -24.96
CA GLN A 1080 -25.21 23.58 -23.81
C GLN A 1080 -24.84 22.75 -22.57
N CYS A 1081 -23.89 21.82 -22.69
CA CYS A 1081 -23.36 20.99 -21.60
C CYS A 1081 -22.11 21.65 -21.00
N LYS A 1082 -22.32 22.73 -20.23
CA LYS A 1082 -21.24 23.60 -19.73
C LYS A 1082 -20.23 22.94 -18.77
N ASN A 1083 -20.54 21.75 -18.26
CA ASN A 1083 -19.71 21.01 -17.31
C ASN A 1083 -18.69 20.06 -17.97
N ILE A 1084 -18.67 19.95 -19.30
CA ILE A 1084 -17.74 19.07 -20.03
C ILE A 1084 -16.29 19.49 -19.75
N THR A 1085 -15.52 18.56 -19.20
CA THR A 1085 -14.06 18.63 -19.02
C THR A 1085 -13.31 17.71 -19.99
N SER A 1086 -13.93 16.61 -20.41
CA SER A 1086 -13.40 15.70 -21.44
C SER A 1086 -14.39 15.58 -22.60
N LEU A 1087 -13.96 16.01 -23.80
CA LEU A 1087 -14.72 15.90 -25.04
C LEU A 1087 -13.94 15.08 -26.06
N THR A 1088 -14.54 13.99 -26.53
CA THR A 1088 -14.07 13.19 -27.66
C THR A 1088 -15.14 13.20 -28.74
N LEU A 1089 -14.80 13.70 -29.92
CA LEU A 1089 -15.72 13.84 -31.05
C LEU A 1089 -15.04 13.33 -32.32
N ILE A 1090 -15.50 12.17 -32.81
CA ILE A 1090 -14.90 11.45 -33.93
C ILE A 1090 -15.88 11.52 -35.12
N LEU A 1091 -15.59 12.41 -36.07
CA LEU A 1091 -16.46 12.86 -37.15
C LEU A 1091 -15.91 12.55 -38.55
N ASN A 1092 -15.03 11.55 -38.65
CA ASN A 1092 -14.32 11.18 -39.86
C ASN A 1092 -15.29 10.82 -40.99
N TRP A 1093 -14.99 11.18 -42.24
CA TRP A 1093 -15.81 10.85 -43.41
C TRP A 1093 -17.29 11.26 -43.28
N ASN A 1094 -17.54 12.52 -42.91
CA ASN A 1094 -18.90 13.09 -42.77
C ASN A 1094 -19.21 14.22 -43.76
N SER A 1095 -18.34 14.47 -44.74
CA SER A 1095 -18.48 15.54 -45.73
C SER A 1095 -18.55 16.94 -45.11
N ILE A 1096 -17.84 17.15 -43.99
CA ILE A 1096 -17.72 18.46 -43.33
C ILE A 1096 -16.74 19.33 -44.13
N GLY A 1097 -17.16 20.52 -44.54
CA GLY A 1097 -16.37 21.56 -45.19
C GLY A 1097 -15.81 22.58 -44.20
N ALA A 1098 -15.25 23.67 -44.74
CA ALA A 1098 -14.66 24.73 -43.92
C ALA A 1098 -15.68 25.42 -43.00
N GLN A 1099 -16.92 25.63 -43.48
CA GLN A 1099 -17.97 26.30 -42.70
C GLN A 1099 -18.45 25.42 -41.53
N GLY A 1100 -18.66 24.11 -41.76
CA GLY A 1100 -19.03 23.18 -40.70
C GLY A 1100 -17.95 23.01 -39.63
N ALA A 1101 -16.68 22.99 -40.04
CA ALA A 1101 -15.54 22.99 -39.12
C ALA A 1101 -15.50 24.24 -38.23
N LYS A 1102 -15.62 25.43 -38.85
CA LYS A 1102 -15.71 26.73 -38.17
C LYS A 1102 -16.88 26.80 -37.19
N ASP A 1103 -18.08 26.40 -37.61
CA ASP A 1103 -19.27 26.44 -36.78
C ASP A 1103 -19.17 25.47 -35.60
N LEU A 1104 -18.71 24.23 -35.84
CA LEU A 1104 -18.47 23.25 -34.79
C LEU A 1104 -17.49 23.77 -33.74
N ASP A 1105 -16.35 24.32 -34.17
CA ASP A 1105 -15.33 24.85 -33.28
C ASP A 1105 -15.82 26.07 -32.48
N THR A 1106 -16.49 27.02 -33.14
CA THR A 1106 -17.12 28.18 -32.50
C THR A 1106 -18.14 27.78 -31.43
N ARG A 1107 -18.73 26.58 -31.53
CA ARG A 1107 -19.61 26.02 -30.50
C ARG A 1107 -18.84 25.26 -29.41
N ILE A 1108 -17.82 24.47 -29.75
CA ILE A 1108 -16.94 23.78 -28.78
C ILE A 1108 -16.23 24.81 -27.87
N ALA A 1109 -15.79 25.94 -28.41
CA ALA A 1109 -15.21 27.08 -27.68
C ALA A 1109 -16.10 27.60 -26.53
N GLN A 1110 -17.41 27.33 -26.56
CA GLN A 1110 -18.35 27.72 -25.51
C GLN A 1110 -18.35 26.77 -24.29
N CYS A 1111 -17.65 25.63 -24.38
CA CYS A 1111 -17.42 24.67 -23.30
C CYS A 1111 -16.10 24.99 -22.59
N LYS A 1112 -16.09 26.11 -21.85
CA LYS A 1112 -14.89 26.70 -21.22
C LYS A 1112 -14.14 25.78 -20.24
N ASN A 1113 -14.76 24.69 -19.79
CA ASN A 1113 -14.21 23.77 -18.79
C ASN A 1113 -13.42 22.59 -19.39
N ILE A 1114 -13.33 22.47 -20.72
CA ILE A 1114 -12.61 21.39 -21.39
C ILE A 1114 -11.11 21.44 -21.03
N THR A 1115 -10.62 20.35 -20.45
CA THR A 1115 -9.20 20.07 -20.18
C THR A 1115 -8.61 19.02 -21.11
N SER A 1116 -9.45 18.11 -21.62
CA SER A 1116 -9.06 17.11 -22.63
C SER A 1116 -10.00 17.20 -23.83
N LEU A 1117 -9.42 17.51 -25.00
CA LEU A 1117 -10.14 17.57 -26.28
C LEU A 1117 -9.52 16.56 -27.26
N THR A 1118 -10.36 15.67 -27.78
CA THR A 1118 -10.05 14.85 -28.96
C THR A 1118 -11.06 15.18 -30.05
N LEU A 1119 -10.58 15.72 -31.17
CA LEU A 1119 -11.39 16.04 -32.34
C LEU A 1119 -10.77 15.37 -33.56
N ASP A 1120 -11.43 14.33 -34.07
CA ASP A 1120 -11.00 13.62 -35.27
C ASP A 1120 -11.95 13.98 -36.41
N LEU A 1121 -11.37 14.59 -37.45
CA LEU A 1121 -12.03 15.10 -38.64
C LEU A 1121 -11.41 14.49 -39.90
N TYR A 1122 -10.74 13.33 -39.79
CA TYR A 1122 -10.11 12.62 -40.89
C TYR A 1122 -11.03 12.41 -42.10
N GLY A 1123 -10.53 12.61 -43.32
CA GLY A 1123 -11.25 12.31 -44.56
C GLY A 1123 -12.52 13.15 -44.78
N ASN A 1124 -12.51 14.42 -44.35
CA ASN A 1124 -13.57 15.38 -44.62
C ASN A 1124 -13.18 16.29 -45.82
N SER A 1125 -13.82 17.45 -45.98
CA SER A 1125 -13.57 18.43 -47.07
C SER A 1125 -13.12 19.79 -46.52
N ILE A 1126 -12.43 19.80 -45.39
CA ILE A 1126 -11.92 21.00 -44.73
C ILE A 1126 -10.75 21.57 -45.56
N GLY A 1127 -10.77 22.87 -45.84
CA GLY A 1127 -9.65 23.59 -46.48
C GLY A 1127 -8.81 24.38 -45.46
N ASP A 1128 -7.76 25.04 -45.92
CA ASP A 1128 -6.85 25.83 -45.07
C ASP A 1128 -7.57 26.85 -44.17
N GLU A 1129 -8.62 27.51 -44.67
CA GLU A 1129 -9.43 28.44 -43.87
C GLU A 1129 -10.18 27.75 -42.73
N GLY A 1130 -10.77 26.57 -42.99
CA GLY A 1130 -11.49 25.80 -41.98
C GLY A 1130 -10.56 25.20 -40.92
N ALA A 1131 -9.35 24.77 -41.32
CA ALA A 1131 -8.31 24.34 -40.40
C ALA A 1131 -7.82 25.52 -39.53
N LYS A 1132 -7.59 26.69 -40.13
CA LYS A 1132 -7.23 27.91 -39.40
C LYS A 1132 -8.31 28.33 -38.41
N ASP A 1133 -9.58 28.30 -38.82
CA ASP A 1133 -10.71 28.62 -37.95
C ASP A 1133 -10.79 27.65 -36.76
N LEU A 1134 -10.61 26.33 -36.99
CA LEU A 1134 -10.49 25.32 -35.92
C LEU A 1134 -9.39 25.63 -34.89
N GLY A 1135 -8.29 26.25 -35.31
CA GLY A 1135 -7.25 26.68 -34.37
C GLY A 1135 -7.71 27.81 -33.44
N ILE A 1136 -8.54 28.72 -33.98
CA ILE A 1136 -8.95 29.95 -33.29
C ILE A 1136 -9.97 29.68 -32.17
N GLY A 1137 -10.91 28.75 -32.33
CA GLY A 1137 -11.86 28.38 -31.27
C GLY A 1137 -11.29 27.37 -30.28
N ILE A 1138 -10.46 26.40 -30.71
CA ILE A 1138 -9.70 25.54 -29.79
C ILE A 1138 -8.84 26.40 -28.86
N ALA A 1139 -8.19 27.45 -29.36
CA ALA A 1139 -7.42 28.38 -28.53
C ALA A 1139 -8.25 29.20 -27.51
N GLN A 1140 -9.58 29.24 -27.64
CA GLN A 1140 -10.47 29.85 -26.64
C GLN A 1140 -10.74 28.92 -25.44
N CYS A 1141 -10.51 27.61 -25.59
CA CYS A 1141 -10.60 26.61 -24.52
C CYS A 1141 -9.36 26.65 -23.61
N LYS A 1142 -9.24 27.72 -22.82
CA LYS A 1142 -8.06 28.09 -21.99
C LYS A 1142 -7.62 27.09 -20.93
N ASN A 1143 -8.36 26.01 -20.72
CA ASN A 1143 -8.09 24.99 -19.71
C ASN A 1143 -7.55 23.67 -20.31
N ILE A 1144 -7.39 23.58 -21.64
CA ILE A 1144 -6.86 22.39 -22.32
C ILE A 1144 -5.42 22.08 -21.87
N THR A 1145 -5.24 20.87 -21.33
CA THR A 1145 -3.93 20.27 -20.99
C THR A 1145 -3.58 19.10 -21.92
N SER A 1146 -4.56 18.53 -22.61
CA SER A 1146 -4.39 17.49 -23.63
C SER A 1146 -5.27 17.78 -24.85
N LEU A 1147 -4.63 17.84 -26.01
CA LEU A 1147 -5.29 18.05 -27.31
C LEU A 1147 -4.86 16.96 -28.29
N THR A 1148 -5.83 16.26 -28.88
CA THR A 1148 -5.64 15.43 -30.06
C THR A 1148 -6.50 15.97 -31.19
N LEU A 1149 -5.88 16.30 -32.33
CA LEU A 1149 -6.56 16.78 -33.53
C LEU A 1149 -6.07 15.99 -34.74
N ASP A 1150 -6.96 15.28 -35.43
CA ASP A 1150 -6.66 14.59 -36.68
C ASP A 1150 -7.40 15.26 -37.83
N LEU A 1151 -6.64 15.80 -38.78
CA LEU A 1151 -7.13 16.49 -39.96
C LEU A 1151 -6.65 15.83 -41.26
N ARG A 1152 -6.04 14.64 -41.19
CA ARG A 1152 -5.52 13.94 -42.37
C ARG A 1152 -6.61 13.70 -43.43
N GLY A 1153 -6.20 13.65 -44.69
CA GLY A 1153 -7.12 13.39 -45.81
C GLY A 1153 -8.14 14.51 -46.06
N ASN A 1154 -7.94 15.70 -45.51
CA ASN A 1154 -8.64 16.93 -45.87
C ASN A 1154 -7.90 17.69 -46.99
N LYS A 1155 -8.41 18.86 -47.40
CA LYS A 1155 -7.87 19.69 -48.50
C LYS A 1155 -6.99 20.82 -47.97
N ILE A 1156 -6.05 20.48 -47.09
CA ILE A 1156 -5.14 21.44 -46.45
C ILE A 1156 -3.85 21.49 -47.26
N SER A 1157 -3.38 22.69 -47.60
CA SER A 1157 -2.15 22.93 -48.39
C SER A 1157 -0.97 23.41 -47.55
N GLN A 1158 -1.22 23.91 -46.33
CA GLN A 1158 -0.18 24.29 -45.38
C GLN A 1158 0.56 23.08 -44.81
N SER A 1159 1.83 23.27 -44.45
CA SER A 1159 2.62 22.19 -43.84
C SER A 1159 2.27 21.96 -42.37
N GLU A 1160 2.38 20.71 -41.93
CA GLU A 1160 2.02 20.27 -40.58
C GLU A 1160 2.70 21.09 -39.47
N GLU A 1161 3.98 21.44 -39.63
CA GLU A 1161 4.70 22.28 -38.67
C GLU A 1161 4.26 23.75 -38.69
N GLN A 1162 3.84 24.32 -39.83
CA GLN A 1162 3.29 25.68 -39.87
C GLN A 1162 1.98 25.76 -39.08
N PHE A 1163 1.10 24.76 -39.24
CA PHE A 1163 -0.15 24.69 -38.49
C PHE A 1163 0.08 24.44 -37.00
N LYS A 1164 0.97 23.49 -36.65
CA LYS A 1164 1.40 23.24 -35.26
C LYS A 1164 1.96 24.51 -34.61
N GLN A 1165 2.74 25.30 -35.34
CA GLN A 1165 3.29 26.56 -34.84
C GLN A 1165 2.19 27.61 -34.60
N ILE A 1166 1.27 27.80 -35.55
CA ILE A 1166 0.11 28.70 -35.36
C ILE A 1166 -0.71 28.31 -34.13
N LEU A 1167 -0.98 27.01 -33.95
CA LEU A 1167 -1.76 26.53 -32.80
C LEU A 1167 -1.02 26.73 -31.46
N ARG A 1168 0.30 26.48 -31.42
CA ARG A 1168 1.16 26.77 -30.26
C ARG A 1168 1.18 28.27 -29.94
N ASP A 1169 1.30 29.13 -30.94
CA ASP A 1169 1.35 30.60 -30.80
C ASP A 1169 0.01 31.21 -30.36
N GLN A 1170 -1.11 30.52 -30.64
CA GLN A 1170 -2.44 30.88 -30.15
C GLN A 1170 -2.72 30.33 -28.73
N LEU A 1171 -2.24 29.13 -28.39
CA LEU A 1171 -2.43 28.50 -27.06
C LEU A 1171 -1.54 29.12 -25.95
N LYS A 1172 -0.33 29.58 -26.30
CA LYS A 1172 0.54 30.53 -25.56
C LYS A 1172 0.90 30.29 -24.08
N LYS A 1173 0.40 29.25 -23.38
CA LYS A 1173 0.78 28.92 -21.99
C LYS A 1173 0.76 27.42 -21.67
N GLN A 1174 1.76 27.01 -20.87
CA GLN A 1174 1.95 25.71 -20.20
C GLN A 1174 2.22 24.49 -21.11
N GLU A 1175 2.72 23.41 -20.48
CA GLU A 1175 3.17 22.17 -21.13
C GLU A 1175 1.98 21.30 -21.59
N ILE A 1176 1.31 21.72 -22.65
CA ILE A 1176 0.17 20.99 -23.23
C ILE A 1176 0.70 19.75 -23.99
N LYS A 1177 0.12 18.57 -23.71
CA LYS A 1177 0.32 17.38 -24.55
C LYS A 1177 -0.51 17.52 -25.82
N ILE A 1178 0.11 18.05 -26.87
CA ILE A 1178 -0.48 18.26 -28.19
C ILE A 1178 -0.08 17.12 -29.13
N LYS A 1179 -1.07 16.39 -29.66
CA LYS A 1179 -0.91 15.52 -30.83
C LYS A 1179 -1.74 16.10 -31.97
N ILE A 1180 -1.10 16.42 -33.09
CA ILE A 1180 -1.76 16.87 -34.31
C ILE A 1180 -1.20 16.02 -35.45
N ASP A 1181 -2.11 15.39 -36.20
CA ASP A 1181 -1.82 14.65 -37.43
C ASP A 1181 -2.55 15.39 -38.59
N LEU A 1182 -1.84 15.73 -39.68
CA LEU A 1182 -2.34 16.54 -40.81
C LEU A 1182 -2.17 15.88 -42.18
#